data_AF-A0A1L9RPB2-F1
#
_entry.id   AF-A0A1L9RPB2-F1
#
_cell.length_a   1.000
_cell.length_b   1.000
_cell.length_c   1.000
_cell.angle_alpha   90.00
_cell.angle_beta   90.00
_cell.angle_gamma   90.00
#
_symmetry.space_group_name_H-M   'P 1'
#
loop_
_entity.id
_entity.type
_entity.pdbx_description
1 polymer ?
#
loop_
_entity_poly.entity_id
_entity_poly.type
_entity_poly.pdbx_seq_one_letter_code
_entity_poly.pdbx_strand_id
1 'polypeptide(L)'
;MLTSPSGIFGYINYLVERDRKFILDTLLNGLSRLEYRGYDSAGLAIDGNKKKEVCAFKEVGKVVKLKELIAECKPDLEKTFESHAGIAHTRWATHGTPSRQNCHPHRQVSLRICVSSDLNWEFSIVHNGIITNYKELKALLESKGFRFETETDTECIAKLTKYLYDQQPDIDFTVLAKAVVKELEGAFGLLIKSVHFPHEVIAARKGSPLVIGVRTSKKMKVDFVDVEYSEEGALPAEQASQNAAIKKSATGLLAPPDKSLLHRSQSRAFLSDDGIPQPAEFFLSSDPSAIVEHTKKVLYLEDDDIAHIHEGQLNIHRLTKDDGTSNVRAIQTIELELQEIMKGTFDHFMQKEIFEQPESVVNTMRGRLDVANRQVTLGGLRQYISTIRRCRRIIFIACGTSYHSCMAVRGVFEELTEIPIAVELASDFLDRQAPVFRDDTCVFVSQSGETADSLMALRYCLERGALTVGVVNVVGSSISLLTHCGVHINAGPEIGVASTKAYTSQFVAMIMFALSLSEDRASKQKRREEIMQGLGKVSEQFKEILKLNEPIKQLCANFFKNQKSLLLLGRGSQFPTALEGALKIKEISYLHCEAVMSGELKHGVLALVDENLPIIMILTRDEIFTKSLNAYQQVIARGGRPIVICNHEDPEFSSAQTEKIEVPKTVDCLQGLLNVIPLQLISYWLAVGEGLNVDFPRNLAKSVTVDYICLWRFFLLFIGSGLRIAIVHGRWNMGIIGPLIDGAKKRLLAAGVAEENIMTQSVPGSYELPFAAQRIYTASQLQAAKSSSSAEGISATDLLSSSTTDLSKSGKQSPASAAASRPFDAVIAIGVLIKGETMHFEYIADAVTHGLMRVQLDSGVPVIFGVLTVLTEEQGLERAGLGTKGMHNHGEDWGNAAVELGVRRREWNEGRGI
;
A
#
# COMPACT_ATOMS: atom_id res chain seq x y z
N MET A 1 -3.09 5.38 -5.02
CA MET A 1 -1.62 5.47 -4.97
C MET A 1 -1.19 4.58 -3.82
N LEU A 2 -0.50 3.46 -4.12
CA LEU A 2 -0.16 2.41 -3.15
C LEU A 2 1.36 2.18 -3.20
N THR A 3 2.07 2.24 -2.07
CA THR A 3 3.53 2.07 -2.02
C THR A 3 3.88 0.79 -1.27
N SER A 4 4.75 -0.08 -1.78
CA SER A 4 5.12 -1.31 -1.06
C SER A 4 6.02 -1.00 0.15
N PRO A 5 5.90 -1.68 1.30
CA PRO A 5 6.80 -1.52 2.45
C PRO A 5 8.19 -2.13 2.19
N SER A 6 8.75 -1.95 1.01
CA SER A 6 10.05 -2.46 0.61
C SER A 6 11.14 -1.40 0.87
N GLY A 7 12.42 -1.81 0.89
CA GLY A 7 13.57 -0.92 1.06
C GLY A 7 14.37 -0.77 -0.22
N ILE A 8 14.63 0.47 -0.65
CA ILE A 8 15.60 0.78 -1.72
C ILE A 8 16.84 1.37 -1.09
N PHE A 9 18.02 0.93 -1.53
CA PHE A 9 19.28 1.58 -1.21
C PHE A 9 20.19 1.63 -2.44
N GLY A 10 20.87 2.76 -2.67
CA GLY A 10 21.82 2.95 -3.76
C GLY A 10 23.04 3.71 -3.27
N TYR A 11 24.21 3.32 -3.77
CA TYR A 11 25.48 3.95 -3.43
C TYR A 11 26.23 4.28 -4.72
N ILE A 12 26.61 5.55 -4.87
CA ILE A 12 27.43 6.05 -5.98
C ILE A 12 28.63 6.77 -5.40
N ASN A 13 29.81 6.35 -5.82
CA ASN A 13 31.06 7.08 -5.58
C ASN A 13 31.58 7.62 -6.90
N TYR A 14 32.02 8.88 -6.89
CA TYR A 14 32.60 9.55 -8.05
C TYR A 14 33.92 10.22 -7.65
N LEU A 15 35.01 9.88 -8.35
CA LEU A 15 36.39 10.28 -8.03
C LEU A 15 36.79 9.98 -6.57
N VAL A 16 36.22 8.92 -6.00
CA VAL A 16 36.55 8.41 -4.66
C VAL A 16 36.84 6.93 -4.81
N GLU A 17 38.13 6.58 -4.74
CA GLU A 17 38.57 5.20 -4.88
C GLU A 17 38.03 4.33 -3.73
N ARG A 18 37.27 3.29 -4.09
CA ARG A 18 36.71 2.30 -3.17
C ARG A 18 36.95 0.90 -3.71
N ASP A 19 37.27 -0.02 -2.81
CA ASP A 19 37.33 -1.44 -3.14
C ASP A 19 35.92 -2.04 -3.23
N ARG A 20 35.79 -3.16 -3.96
CA ARG A 20 34.51 -3.86 -4.09
C ARG A 20 33.97 -4.27 -2.72
N LYS A 21 34.85 -4.64 -1.79
CA LYS A 21 34.46 -4.99 -0.43
C LYS A 21 33.71 -3.85 0.27
N PHE A 22 34.25 -2.63 0.25
CA PHE A 22 33.57 -1.48 0.85
C PHE A 22 32.23 -1.19 0.19
N ILE A 23 32.14 -1.30 -1.13
CA ILE A 23 30.88 -1.12 -1.88
C ILE A 23 29.83 -2.15 -1.43
N LEU A 24 30.20 -3.44 -1.37
CA LEU A 24 29.31 -4.51 -0.95
C LEU A 24 28.87 -4.34 0.51
N ASP A 25 29.81 -4.04 1.40
CA ASP A 25 29.52 -3.81 2.82
C ASP A 25 28.59 -2.60 3.01
N THR A 26 28.79 -1.52 2.24
CA THR A 26 27.93 -0.32 2.28
C THR A 26 26.50 -0.65 1.83
N LEU A 27 26.34 -1.38 0.73
CA LEU A 27 25.01 -1.79 0.24
C LEU A 27 24.32 -2.75 1.22
N LEU A 28 25.03 -3.75 1.76
CA LEU A 28 24.50 -4.71 2.72
C LEU A 28 24.12 -4.05 4.06
N ASN A 29 24.93 -3.12 4.55
CA ASN A 29 24.62 -2.35 5.75
C ASN A 29 23.38 -1.48 5.52
N GLY A 30 23.29 -0.79 4.38
CA GLY A 30 22.10 -0.03 3.98
C GLY A 30 20.84 -0.90 3.96
N LEU A 31 20.90 -2.10 3.36
CA LEU A 31 19.77 -3.04 3.40
C LEU A 31 19.42 -3.52 4.81
N SER A 32 20.43 -3.76 5.66
CA SER A 32 20.20 -4.17 7.05
C SER A 32 19.46 -3.09 7.84
N ARG A 33 19.68 -1.80 7.53
CA ARG A 33 18.91 -0.68 8.12
C ARG A 33 17.49 -0.59 7.60
N LEU A 34 17.17 -1.19 6.45
CA LEU A 34 15.85 -1.19 5.82
C LEU A 34 15.09 -2.51 5.99
N GLU A 35 15.69 -3.52 6.64
CA GLU A 35 15.12 -4.87 6.79
C GLU A 35 13.79 -4.84 7.57
N TYR A 36 13.61 -3.90 8.48
CA TYR A 36 12.35 -3.72 9.23
C TYR A 36 11.16 -3.32 8.35
N ARG A 37 11.42 -2.77 7.15
CA ARG A 37 10.38 -2.45 6.16
C ARG A 37 9.94 -3.73 5.44
N GLY A 38 10.89 -4.53 4.95
CA GLY A 38 10.60 -5.79 4.27
C GLY A 38 11.75 -6.79 4.33
N TYR A 39 11.42 -8.07 4.51
CA TYR A 39 12.40 -9.14 4.78
C TYR A 39 12.09 -10.49 4.12
N ASP A 40 11.16 -10.54 3.15
CA ASP A 40 10.83 -11.78 2.43
C ASP A 40 11.97 -12.19 1.49
N SER A 41 12.67 -11.22 0.92
CA SER A 41 13.81 -11.42 0.03
C SER A 41 14.66 -10.17 -0.11
N ALA A 42 15.92 -10.33 -0.54
CA ALA A 42 16.83 -9.22 -0.76
C ALA A 42 17.76 -9.47 -1.96
N GLY A 43 18.29 -8.40 -2.55
CA GLY A 43 19.29 -8.50 -3.59
C GLY A 43 19.99 -7.18 -3.89
N LEU A 44 21.10 -7.26 -4.63
CA LEU A 44 21.90 -6.11 -5.06
C LEU A 44 22.57 -6.33 -6.41
N ALA A 45 22.94 -5.25 -7.09
CA ALA A 45 23.66 -5.25 -8.35
C ALA A 45 24.81 -4.23 -8.33
N ILE A 46 26.00 -4.69 -8.72
CA ILE A 46 27.26 -3.92 -8.77
C ILE A 46 28.01 -4.19 -10.08
N ASP A 47 29.02 -3.39 -10.40
CA ASP A 47 29.86 -3.65 -11.58
C ASP A 47 30.80 -4.86 -11.42
N GLY A 48 30.90 -5.63 -12.49
CA GLY A 48 31.70 -6.86 -12.60
C GLY A 48 33.20 -6.63 -12.80
N ASN A 49 33.91 -7.68 -13.19
CA ASN A 49 35.36 -7.64 -13.39
C ASN A 49 35.74 -7.03 -14.73
N LYS A 50 34.91 -7.20 -15.76
CA LYS A 50 35.09 -6.61 -17.08
C LYS A 50 34.25 -5.35 -17.26
N LYS A 51 34.63 -4.52 -18.23
CA LYS A 51 33.82 -3.35 -18.64
C LYS A 51 32.48 -3.85 -19.22
N LYS A 52 31.37 -3.21 -18.85
CA LYS A 52 29.98 -3.60 -19.21
C LYS A 52 29.49 -4.94 -18.62
N GLU A 53 30.12 -5.42 -17.55
CA GLU A 53 29.63 -6.58 -16.80
C GLU A 53 28.93 -6.13 -15.52
N VAL A 54 27.80 -6.75 -15.16
CA VAL A 54 27.09 -6.52 -13.91
C VAL A 54 27.06 -7.81 -13.11
N CYS A 55 27.43 -7.71 -11.83
CA CYS A 55 27.33 -8.80 -10.88
C CYS A 55 26.11 -8.55 -9.98
N ALA A 56 25.14 -9.46 -10.02
CA ALA A 56 23.90 -9.36 -9.25
C ALA A 56 23.74 -10.57 -8.32
N PHE A 57 23.39 -10.31 -7.06
CA PHE A 57 23.15 -11.32 -6.04
C PHE A 57 21.72 -11.19 -5.56
N LYS A 58 20.98 -12.30 -5.50
CA LYS A 58 19.56 -12.33 -5.14
C LYS A 58 19.26 -13.57 -4.30
N GLU A 59 18.66 -13.37 -3.13
CA GLU A 59 18.35 -14.45 -2.20
C GLU A 59 16.98 -14.29 -1.54
N VAL A 60 16.35 -15.42 -1.21
CA VAL A 60 15.07 -15.45 -0.47
C VAL A 60 15.33 -15.48 1.04
N GLY A 61 14.62 -14.63 1.76
CA GLY A 61 14.73 -14.40 3.20
C GLY A 61 15.52 -13.14 3.56
N LYS A 62 15.99 -13.11 4.81
CA LYS A 62 16.67 -11.99 5.44
C LYS A 62 18.01 -11.64 4.79
N VAL A 63 18.48 -10.40 5.01
CA VAL A 63 19.74 -9.86 4.45
C VAL A 63 20.95 -10.69 4.86
N VAL A 64 20.90 -11.37 6.01
CA VAL A 64 21.96 -12.29 6.46
C VAL A 64 22.21 -13.41 5.45
N LYS A 65 21.16 -13.99 4.85
CA LYS A 65 21.31 -15.04 3.82
C LYS A 65 21.95 -14.51 2.55
N LEU A 66 21.63 -13.27 2.17
CA LEU A 66 22.29 -12.61 1.04
C LEU A 66 23.79 -12.41 1.30
N LYS A 67 24.17 -12.07 2.54
CA LYS A 67 25.57 -11.95 2.96
C LYS A 67 26.30 -13.30 2.90
N GLU A 68 25.65 -14.37 3.33
CA GLU A 68 26.16 -15.76 3.22
C GLU A 68 26.38 -16.14 1.74
N LEU A 69 25.40 -15.89 0.87
CA LEU A 69 25.51 -16.15 -0.57
C LEU A 69 26.71 -15.43 -1.21
N ILE A 70 26.92 -14.17 -0.86
CA ILE A 70 28.05 -13.38 -1.38
C ILE A 70 29.40 -13.98 -0.90
N ALA A 71 29.46 -14.43 0.35
CA ALA A 71 30.64 -15.09 0.89
C ALA A 71 30.93 -16.44 0.20
N GLU A 72 29.89 -17.20 -0.15
CA GLU A 72 30.00 -18.46 -0.90
C GLU A 72 30.46 -18.25 -2.34
N CYS A 73 29.95 -17.23 -3.03
CA CYS A 73 30.33 -16.92 -4.41
C CYS A 73 31.78 -16.43 -4.58
N LYS A 74 32.45 -16.01 -3.49
CA LYS A 74 33.83 -15.52 -3.46
C LYS A 74 34.16 -14.54 -4.61
N PRO A 75 33.43 -13.41 -4.73
CA PRO A 75 33.78 -12.39 -5.72
C PRO A 75 35.17 -11.81 -5.42
N ASP A 76 35.84 -11.26 -6.45
CA ASP A 76 37.11 -10.55 -6.27
C ASP A 76 36.88 -9.27 -5.47
N LEU A 77 37.33 -9.27 -4.20
CA LEU A 77 37.08 -8.19 -3.24
C LEU A 77 38.10 -7.05 -3.34
N GLU A 78 39.27 -7.28 -3.94
CA GLU A 78 40.40 -6.34 -3.97
C GLU A 78 40.32 -5.35 -5.14
N LYS A 79 39.46 -5.62 -6.13
CA LYS A 79 39.26 -4.72 -7.26
C LYS A 79 38.78 -3.33 -6.79
N THR A 80 39.51 -2.29 -7.17
CA THR A 80 39.18 -0.89 -6.87
C THR A 80 38.41 -0.23 -8.01
N PHE A 81 37.52 0.69 -7.62
CA PHE A 81 36.71 1.51 -8.51
C PHE A 81 36.86 2.97 -8.11
N GLU A 82 37.35 3.80 -9.02
CA GLU A 82 37.40 5.26 -8.84
C GLU A 82 35.99 5.88 -8.93
N SER A 83 35.16 5.35 -9.82
CA SER A 83 33.75 5.66 -9.93
C SER A 83 32.93 4.39 -10.07
N HIS A 84 31.82 4.28 -9.33
CA HIS A 84 30.95 3.11 -9.35
C HIS A 84 29.52 3.49 -8.96
N ALA A 85 28.55 2.72 -9.49
CA ALA A 85 27.15 2.81 -9.12
C ALA A 85 26.62 1.43 -8.70
N GLY A 86 26.13 1.33 -7.47
CA GLY A 86 25.51 0.14 -6.90
C GLY A 86 24.07 0.38 -6.48
N ILE A 87 23.20 -0.58 -6.73
CA ILE A 87 21.80 -0.56 -6.27
C ILE A 87 21.46 -1.84 -5.53
N ALA A 88 20.59 -1.72 -4.52
CA ALA A 88 20.20 -2.79 -3.62
C ALA A 88 18.73 -2.65 -3.21
N HIS A 89 18.10 -3.77 -2.86
CA HIS A 89 16.69 -3.83 -2.51
C HIS A 89 16.37 -4.90 -1.47
N THR A 90 15.48 -4.57 -0.53
CA THR A 90 14.75 -5.53 0.31
C THR A 90 13.28 -5.51 -0.06
N ARG A 91 12.69 -6.69 -0.27
CA ARG A 91 11.34 -6.83 -0.84
C ARG A 91 10.37 -7.41 0.17
N TRP A 92 9.21 -6.76 0.25
CA TRP A 92 7.96 -7.32 0.78
C TRP A 92 7.08 -7.74 -0.41
N ALA A 93 6.76 -9.02 -0.52
CA ALA A 93 6.13 -9.56 -1.73
C ALA A 93 4.65 -9.17 -1.84
N THR A 94 4.32 -8.28 -2.78
CA THR A 94 2.92 -7.90 -3.12
C THR A 94 2.37 -8.70 -4.31
N HIS A 95 3.20 -8.94 -5.34
CA HIS A 95 2.88 -9.73 -6.52
C HIS A 95 3.86 -10.90 -6.68
N GLY A 96 3.36 -12.11 -6.90
CA GLY A 96 4.19 -13.31 -7.06
C GLY A 96 4.82 -13.80 -5.76
N THR A 97 5.05 -15.11 -5.68
CA THR A 97 5.60 -15.75 -4.48
C THR A 97 7.05 -15.30 -4.20
N PRO A 98 7.50 -15.22 -2.92
CA PRO A 98 8.90 -14.98 -2.60
C PRO A 98 9.81 -16.05 -3.22
N SER A 99 10.52 -15.70 -4.29
CA SER A 99 11.40 -16.59 -5.05
C SER A 99 12.63 -15.82 -5.53
N ARG A 100 13.77 -16.50 -5.74
CA ARG A 100 15.01 -15.87 -6.24
C ARG A 100 14.80 -15.11 -7.56
N GLN A 101 13.84 -15.56 -8.38
CA GLN A 101 13.49 -14.91 -9.65
C GLN A 101 12.78 -13.57 -9.40
N ASN A 102 11.81 -13.55 -8.49
CA ASN A 102 11.01 -12.37 -8.13
C ASN A 102 11.78 -11.36 -7.23
N CYS A 103 12.96 -11.71 -6.73
CA CYS A 103 13.84 -10.77 -6.04
C CYS A 103 14.29 -9.65 -6.99
N HIS A 104 14.33 -8.43 -6.45
CA HIS A 104 14.99 -7.29 -7.09
C HIS A 104 16.52 -7.38 -6.85
N PRO A 105 17.36 -6.78 -7.70
CA PRO A 105 17.03 -6.03 -8.92
C PRO A 105 16.50 -6.90 -10.07
N HIS A 106 15.62 -6.32 -10.91
CA HIS A 106 15.18 -6.95 -12.15
C HIS A 106 16.06 -6.53 -13.32
N ARG A 107 16.25 -7.47 -14.25
CA ARG A 107 16.97 -7.29 -15.51
C ARG A 107 16.01 -7.29 -16.70
N GLN A 108 16.42 -6.67 -17.80
CA GLN A 108 15.77 -6.88 -19.07
C GLN A 108 16.31 -8.17 -19.73
N VAL A 109 15.40 -8.96 -20.29
CA VAL A 109 15.74 -10.15 -21.08
C VAL A 109 14.98 -10.01 -22.38
N SER A 110 15.68 -9.98 -23.51
CA SER A 110 15.06 -9.88 -24.84
C SER A 110 15.60 -11.00 -25.71
N LEU A 111 14.69 -11.81 -26.27
CA LEU A 111 15.04 -12.96 -27.12
C LEU A 111 15.30 -12.56 -28.58
N ARG A 112 15.24 -11.26 -28.91
CA ARG A 112 15.44 -10.76 -30.28
C ARG A 112 16.87 -10.96 -30.80
N ILE A 113 17.82 -11.24 -29.91
CA ILE A 113 19.20 -11.62 -30.24
C ILE A 113 19.59 -12.79 -29.31
N CYS A 114 19.08 -13.98 -29.56
CA CYS A 114 19.58 -15.19 -28.89
C CYS A 114 20.31 -16.08 -29.88
N VAL A 115 21.62 -15.86 -29.98
CA VAL A 115 22.57 -16.98 -30.08
C VAL A 115 22.88 -17.38 -28.63
N SER A 116 22.80 -18.67 -28.35
CA SER A 116 22.51 -19.27 -27.05
C SER A 116 23.63 -19.23 -25.98
N SER A 117 24.25 -18.06 -25.72
CA SER A 117 25.26 -17.93 -24.65
C SER A 117 25.37 -16.56 -23.96
N ASP A 118 24.67 -15.51 -24.43
CA ASP A 118 24.87 -14.13 -23.94
C ASP A 118 23.63 -13.56 -23.23
N LEU A 119 23.33 -13.98 -21.99
CA LEU A 119 22.36 -13.30 -21.13
C LEU A 119 23.01 -12.09 -20.42
N ASN A 120 23.14 -10.96 -21.12
CA ASN A 120 23.76 -9.76 -20.55
C ASN A 120 22.76 -8.87 -19.78
N TRP A 121 23.18 -8.42 -18.59
CA TRP A 121 22.48 -7.42 -17.78
C TRP A 121 22.80 -6.01 -18.30
N GLU A 122 22.01 -5.48 -19.23
CA GLU A 122 22.20 -4.09 -19.71
C GLU A 122 21.53 -3.01 -18.83
N PHE A 123 20.38 -3.31 -18.21
CA PHE A 123 19.62 -2.43 -17.32
C PHE A 123 19.25 -3.18 -16.04
N SER A 124 19.47 -2.55 -14.89
CA SER A 124 19.13 -3.07 -13.58
C SER A 124 18.20 -2.10 -12.87
N ILE A 125 17.04 -2.60 -12.43
CA ILE A 125 16.00 -1.77 -11.81
C ILE A 125 15.62 -2.30 -10.43
N VAL A 126 15.53 -1.39 -9.47
CA VAL A 126 14.88 -1.63 -8.17
C VAL A 126 13.68 -0.71 -8.04
N HIS A 127 12.60 -1.20 -7.43
CA HIS A 127 11.31 -0.53 -7.39
C HIS A 127 10.61 -0.78 -6.05
N ASN A 128 10.05 0.29 -5.49
CA ASN A 128 9.14 0.27 -4.34
C ASN A 128 7.80 0.85 -4.80
N GLY A 129 6.73 0.06 -4.72
CA GLY A 129 5.47 0.54 -5.27
C GLY A 129 4.65 -0.55 -5.91
N ILE A 130 3.61 -0.13 -6.62
CA ILE A 130 2.83 -0.96 -7.53
C ILE A 130 2.62 -0.18 -8.83
N ILE A 131 2.97 -0.82 -9.94
CA ILE A 131 2.62 -0.34 -11.28
C ILE A 131 1.23 -0.87 -11.64
N THR A 132 0.23 0.01 -11.70
CA THR A 132 -1.17 -0.38 -11.87
C THR A 132 -1.48 -0.86 -13.29
N ASN A 133 -0.80 -0.30 -14.29
CA ASN A 133 -0.97 -0.66 -15.70
C ASN A 133 0.01 -1.74 -16.20
N TYR A 134 0.65 -2.50 -15.30
CA TYR A 134 1.69 -3.48 -15.68
C TYR A 134 1.18 -4.56 -16.64
N LYS A 135 -0.10 -4.96 -16.57
CA LYS A 135 -0.69 -5.97 -17.46
C LYS A 135 -0.75 -5.49 -18.92
N GLU A 136 -1.09 -4.22 -19.12
CA GLU A 136 -1.14 -3.58 -20.44
C GLU A 136 0.26 -3.44 -21.02
N LEU A 137 1.21 -2.97 -20.19
CA LEU A 137 2.63 -2.90 -20.55
C LEU A 137 3.20 -4.28 -20.88
N LYS A 138 2.85 -5.31 -20.10
CA LYS A 138 3.26 -6.70 -20.34
C LYS A 138 2.75 -7.21 -21.68
N ALA A 139 1.45 -7.05 -21.97
CA ALA A 139 0.86 -7.46 -23.23
C ALA A 139 1.50 -6.73 -24.43
N LEU A 140 1.75 -5.42 -24.30
CA LEU A 140 2.45 -4.62 -25.31
C LEU A 140 3.86 -5.18 -25.56
N LEU A 141 4.65 -5.40 -24.51
CA LEU A 141 6.03 -5.88 -24.63
C LEU A 141 6.10 -7.32 -25.15
N GLU A 142 5.17 -8.19 -24.76
CA GLU A 142 5.03 -9.54 -25.31
C GLU A 142 4.73 -9.50 -26.82
N SER A 143 3.85 -8.59 -27.27
CA SER A 143 3.57 -8.39 -28.70
C SER A 143 4.80 -7.92 -29.49
N LYS A 144 5.74 -7.24 -28.83
CA LYS A 144 7.02 -6.78 -29.40
C LYS A 144 8.13 -7.83 -29.31
N GLY A 145 7.85 -9.02 -28.78
CA GLY A 145 8.77 -10.17 -28.74
C GLY A 145 9.60 -10.30 -27.46
N PHE A 146 9.28 -9.55 -26.40
CA PHE A 146 9.90 -9.75 -25.10
C PHE A 146 9.26 -10.95 -24.38
N ARG A 147 10.06 -11.72 -23.64
CA ARG A 147 9.56 -12.77 -22.74
C ARG A 147 9.76 -12.33 -21.29
N PHE A 148 8.78 -12.64 -20.46
CA PHE A 148 8.80 -12.38 -19.03
C PHE A 148 9.27 -13.62 -18.27
N GLU A 149 10.20 -13.42 -17.35
CA GLU A 149 10.75 -14.48 -16.49
C GLU A 149 10.08 -14.52 -15.11
N THR A 150 9.38 -13.44 -14.74
CA THR A 150 8.85 -13.22 -13.39
C THR A 150 7.39 -12.83 -13.42
N GLU A 151 6.75 -12.93 -12.26
CA GLU A 151 5.36 -12.52 -12.04
C GLU A 151 5.25 -11.09 -11.50
N THR A 152 6.38 -10.37 -11.42
CA THR A 152 6.42 -9.03 -10.85
C THR A 152 6.05 -7.97 -11.88
N ASP A 153 5.42 -6.92 -11.39
CA ASP A 153 5.17 -5.69 -12.13
C ASP A 153 6.48 -4.96 -12.49
N THR A 154 7.48 -5.00 -11.61
CA THR A 154 8.79 -4.38 -11.81
C THR A 154 9.53 -4.85 -13.08
N GLU A 155 9.36 -6.12 -13.49
CA GLU A 155 10.00 -6.60 -14.72
C GLU A 155 9.53 -5.83 -15.96
N CYS A 156 8.28 -5.36 -15.97
CA CYS A 156 7.74 -4.55 -17.06
C CYS A 156 8.55 -3.26 -17.24
N ILE A 157 8.99 -2.64 -16.14
CA ILE A 157 9.81 -1.42 -16.18
C ILE A 157 11.14 -1.72 -16.86
N ALA A 158 11.83 -2.82 -16.48
CA ALA A 158 13.13 -3.17 -17.06
C ALA A 158 13.04 -3.45 -18.57
N LYS A 159 12.00 -4.16 -18.99
CA LYS A 159 11.75 -4.47 -20.40
C LYS A 159 11.32 -3.24 -21.19
N LEU A 160 10.51 -2.35 -20.61
CA LEU A 160 10.11 -1.08 -21.21
C LEU A 160 11.29 -0.15 -21.44
N THR A 161 12.18 0.01 -20.45
CA THR A 161 13.41 0.80 -20.59
C THR A 161 14.26 0.31 -21.76
N LYS A 162 14.41 -1.01 -21.91
CA LYS A 162 15.10 -1.57 -23.07
C LYS A 162 14.36 -1.33 -24.38
N TYR A 163 13.05 -1.52 -24.40
CA TYR A 163 12.26 -1.30 -25.62
C TYR A 163 12.41 0.12 -26.15
N LEU A 164 12.41 1.12 -25.27
CA LEU A 164 12.60 2.52 -25.65
C LEU A 164 14.05 2.81 -26.08
N TYR A 165 15.04 2.24 -25.40
CA TYR A 165 16.45 2.36 -25.81
C TYR A 165 16.73 1.69 -27.17
N ASP A 166 16.16 0.51 -27.42
CA ASP A 166 16.32 -0.20 -28.70
C ASP A 166 15.70 0.56 -29.88
N GLN A 167 14.74 1.47 -29.64
CA GLN A 167 14.21 2.37 -30.68
C GLN A 167 15.12 3.56 -30.97
N GLN A 168 15.84 4.04 -29.97
CA GLN A 168 16.73 5.22 -30.07
C GLN A 168 18.04 4.94 -29.30
N PRO A 169 19.05 4.33 -29.95
CA PRO A 169 20.29 3.94 -29.27
C PRO A 169 21.13 5.11 -28.73
N ASP A 170 21.00 6.30 -29.33
CA ASP A 170 21.76 7.52 -28.96
C ASP A 170 20.98 8.45 -28.00
N ILE A 171 19.98 7.93 -27.30
CA ILE A 171 19.15 8.71 -26.35
C ILE A 171 19.91 9.00 -25.06
N ASP A 172 19.80 10.23 -24.55
CA ASP A 172 20.29 10.58 -23.22
C ASP A 172 19.53 9.83 -22.12
N PHE A 173 20.23 9.47 -21.03
CA PHE A 173 19.63 8.65 -19.97
C PHE A 173 18.41 9.33 -19.31
N THR A 174 18.44 10.67 -19.20
CA THR A 174 17.34 11.47 -18.66
C THR A 174 16.10 11.44 -19.55
N VAL A 175 16.28 11.50 -20.88
CA VAL A 175 15.18 11.46 -21.86
C VAL A 175 14.56 10.07 -21.86
N LEU A 176 15.40 9.02 -21.81
CA LEU A 176 14.93 7.64 -21.67
C LEU A 176 14.10 7.46 -20.38
N ALA A 177 14.61 7.94 -19.25
CA ALA A 177 13.90 7.87 -17.97
C ALA A 177 12.56 8.62 -18.00
N LYS A 178 12.53 9.82 -18.57
CA LYS A 178 11.31 10.62 -18.76
C LYS A 178 10.26 9.87 -19.58
N ALA A 179 10.69 9.21 -20.67
CA ALA A 179 9.80 8.41 -21.50
C ALA A 179 9.26 7.19 -20.75
N VAL A 180 10.09 6.50 -19.96
CA VAL A 180 9.63 5.38 -19.12
C VAL A 180 8.61 5.85 -18.09
N VAL A 181 8.93 6.89 -17.30
CA VAL A 181 8.06 7.40 -16.23
C VAL A 181 6.69 7.86 -16.76
N LYS A 182 6.64 8.38 -18.00
CA LYS A 182 5.39 8.80 -18.64
C LYS A 182 4.42 7.65 -18.91
N GLU A 183 4.95 6.46 -19.22
CA GLU A 183 4.14 5.27 -19.52
C GLU A 183 3.75 4.48 -18.27
N LEU A 184 4.34 4.79 -17.11
CA LEU A 184 4.04 4.10 -15.85
C LEU A 184 2.87 4.75 -15.12
N GLU A 185 1.88 3.94 -14.76
CA GLU A 185 0.80 4.34 -13.85
C GLU A 185 0.94 3.66 -12.50
N GLY A 186 0.51 4.35 -11.45
CA GLY A 186 0.52 3.83 -10.08
C GLY A 186 1.35 4.70 -9.14
N ALA A 187 1.95 4.07 -8.14
CA ALA A 187 2.88 4.74 -7.24
C ALA A 187 4.16 3.92 -7.14
N PHE A 188 5.29 4.57 -7.35
CA PHE A 188 6.60 3.96 -7.46
C PHE A 188 7.71 4.88 -6.94
N GLY A 189 8.75 4.29 -6.38
CA GLY A 189 10.07 4.87 -6.21
C GLY A 189 11.03 3.92 -6.90
N LEU A 190 11.83 4.41 -7.83
CA LEU A 190 12.65 3.56 -8.69
C LEU A 190 14.08 4.07 -8.78
N LEU A 191 15.03 3.13 -8.85
CA LEU A 191 16.41 3.40 -9.29
C LEU A 191 16.69 2.61 -10.56
N ILE A 192 17.26 3.26 -11.57
CA ILE A 192 17.68 2.64 -12.82
C ILE A 192 19.20 2.78 -12.94
N LYS A 193 19.87 1.66 -13.19
CA LYS A 193 21.28 1.56 -13.53
C LYS A 193 21.42 0.90 -14.90
N SER A 194 22.39 1.32 -15.72
CA SER A 194 22.67 0.72 -17.02
C SER A 194 24.17 0.50 -17.27
N VAL A 195 24.51 -0.46 -18.14
CA VAL A 195 25.87 -0.63 -18.69
C VAL A 195 26.16 0.33 -19.85
N HIS A 196 25.12 0.89 -20.47
CA HIS A 196 25.25 1.87 -21.55
C HIS A 196 25.58 3.26 -21.00
N PHE A 197 25.12 3.55 -19.77
CA PHE A 197 25.38 4.77 -19.02
C PHE A 197 26.20 4.44 -17.75
N PRO A 198 27.51 4.15 -17.88
CA PRO A 198 28.34 3.76 -16.74
C PRO A 198 28.50 4.91 -15.74
N HIS A 199 28.51 4.58 -14.45
CA HIS A 199 28.62 5.52 -13.32
C HIS A 199 27.44 6.50 -13.17
N GLU A 200 26.33 6.28 -13.90
CA GLU A 200 25.12 7.08 -13.79
C GLU A 200 24.00 6.30 -13.10
N VAL A 201 23.16 7.03 -12.35
CA VAL A 201 21.94 6.49 -11.75
C VAL A 201 20.81 7.49 -11.94
N ILE A 202 19.66 6.97 -12.37
CA ILE A 202 18.40 7.71 -12.36
C ILE A 202 17.58 7.27 -11.15
N ALA A 203 17.09 8.25 -10.40
CA ALA A 203 16.11 8.07 -9.33
C ALA A 203 14.81 8.76 -9.75
N ALA A 204 13.67 8.07 -9.74
CA ALA A 204 12.38 8.71 -9.98
C ALA A 204 11.37 8.33 -8.89
N ARG A 205 10.51 9.29 -8.54
CA ARG A 205 9.51 9.15 -7.49
C ARG A 205 8.13 9.57 -7.97
N LYS A 206 7.13 8.78 -7.62
CA LYS A 206 5.70 9.10 -7.67
C LYS A 206 4.96 8.35 -6.57
N GLY A 207 4.60 9.03 -5.49
CA GLY A 207 3.90 8.45 -4.35
C GLY A 207 4.79 7.69 -3.34
N SER A 208 5.87 7.03 -3.75
CA SER A 208 6.79 6.32 -2.83
C SER A 208 7.94 7.20 -2.35
N PRO A 209 8.24 7.27 -1.03
CA PRO A 209 9.38 8.02 -0.51
C PRO A 209 10.71 7.63 -1.16
N LEU A 210 11.50 8.65 -1.52
CA LEU A 210 12.86 8.52 -2.02
C LEU A 210 13.66 9.76 -1.60
N VAL A 211 14.83 9.54 -1.00
CA VAL A 211 15.71 10.55 -0.42
C VAL A 211 17.14 10.35 -0.91
N ILE A 212 17.85 11.45 -1.16
CA ILE A 212 19.24 11.47 -1.64
C ILE A 212 20.12 12.11 -0.58
N GLY A 213 21.03 11.33 0.00
CA GLY A 213 22.11 11.79 0.85
C GLY A 213 23.33 12.19 0.03
N VAL A 214 23.96 13.29 0.42
CA VAL A 214 25.13 13.84 -0.27
C VAL A 214 26.30 13.93 0.70
N ARG A 215 27.47 13.42 0.29
CA ARG A 215 28.74 13.58 1.01
C ARG A 215 29.81 14.09 0.05
N THR A 216 30.33 15.27 0.34
CA THR A 216 31.41 15.91 -0.43
C THR A 216 32.58 16.24 0.50
N SER A 217 33.81 16.18 -0.01
CA SER A 217 35.02 16.54 0.75
C SER A 217 35.13 18.05 1.01
N LYS A 218 34.62 18.87 0.08
CA LYS A 218 34.54 20.32 0.19
C LYS A 218 33.11 20.76 0.57
N LYS A 219 33.00 21.94 1.19
CA LYS A 219 31.69 22.56 1.50
C LYS A 219 30.97 22.90 0.19
N MET A 220 29.71 22.50 0.08
CA MET A 220 28.83 22.91 -1.01
C MET A 220 28.58 24.42 -0.96
N LYS A 221 28.48 25.06 -2.13
CA LYS A 221 28.27 26.51 -2.24
C LYS A 221 26.84 26.93 -1.89
N VAL A 222 25.89 26.05 -2.17
CA VAL A 222 24.45 26.30 -2.07
C VAL A 222 23.78 25.06 -1.50
N ASP A 223 22.87 25.23 -0.54
CA ASP A 223 22.12 24.13 0.09
C ASP A 223 20.79 23.84 -0.65
N PHE A 224 20.75 24.01 -1.96
CA PHE A 224 19.58 23.71 -2.79
C PHE A 224 19.93 23.31 -4.22
N VAL A 225 19.03 22.55 -4.86
CA VAL A 225 19.15 22.10 -6.25
C VAL A 225 17.98 22.65 -7.06
N ASP A 226 18.27 23.23 -8.22
CA ASP A 226 17.26 23.77 -9.14
C ASP A 226 16.53 22.62 -9.86
N VAL A 227 15.22 22.79 -10.10
CA VAL A 227 14.40 21.85 -10.86
C VAL A 227 14.31 22.30 -12.32
N GLU A 228 14.70 21.43 -13.24
CA GLU A 228 14.68 21.68 -14.68
C GLU A 228 13.38 21.17 -15.32
N TYR A 229 12.78 22.01 -16.17
CA TYR A 229 11.58 21.68 -16.94
C TYR A 229 11.95 21.45 -18.40
N SER A 230 11.19 20.56 -19.05
CA SER A 230 11.35 20.27 -20.47
C SER A 230 10.56 21.32 -21.27
N GLU A 231 11.16 22.46 -21.63
CA GLU A 231 10.56 23.34 -22.66
C GLU A 231 10.95 22.85 -24.07
N GLU A 232 9.98 22.89 -24.99
CA GLU A 232 10.16 22.55 -26.40
C GLU A 232 11.24 23.43 -27.04
N GLY A 233 12.30 22.81 -27.57
CA GLY A 233 13.23 23.44 -28.52
C GLY A 233 14.68 23.60 -28.03
N ALA A 234 15.37 22.49 -27.78
CA ALA A 234 16.84 22.52 -27.75
C ALA A 234 17.36 22.57 -29.20
N LEU A 235 17.88 23.73 -29.64
CA LEU A 235 18.71 23.78 -30.84
C LEU A 235 20.08 23.14 -30.53
N PRO A 236 20.64 22.30 -31.41
CA PRO A 236 21.94 21.66 -31.19
C PRO A 236 23.06 22.70 -30.96
N ALA A 237 23.99 22.41 -30.05
CA ALA A 237 25.09 23.28 -29.66
C ALA A 237 25.99 23.75 -30.84
N GLU A 238 25.97 23.04 -31.97
CA GLU A 238 26.67 23.44 -33.21
C GLU A 238 26.02 24.66 -33.91
N GLN A 239 24.70 24.86 -33.80
CA GLN A 239 24.02 26.02 -34.40
C GLN A 239 24.13 27.27 -33.52
N ALA A 240 24.23 27.11 -32.20
CA ALA A 240 24.45 28.22 -31.28
C ALA A 240 25.86 28.85 -31.45
N SER A 241 26.86 28.02 -31.74
CA SER A 241 28.23 28.47 -31.99
C SER A 241 28.40 29.16 -33.36
N GLN A 242 27.70 28.69 -34.39
CA GLN A 242 27.67 29.37 -35.70
C GLN A 242 26.92 30.72 -35.64
N ASN A 243 25.83 30.81 -34.89
CA ASN A 243 25.08 32.08 -34.72
C ASN A 243 25.84 33.12 -33.87
N ALA A 244 26.68 32.68 -32.93
CA ALA A 244 27.57 33.56 -32.17
C ALA A 244 28.73 34.12 -33.02
N ALA A 245 29.20 33.36 -34.02
CA ALA A 245 30.26 33.80 -34.93
C ALA A 245 29.76 34.83 -35.96
N ILE A 246 28.50 34.76 -36.39
CA ILE A 246 27.94 35.64 -37.42
C ILE A 246 27.61 37.06 -36.89
N LYS A 247 27.42 37.25 -35.58
CA LYS A 247 27.06 38.56 -34.99
C LYS A 247 28.23 39.48 -34.60
N LYS A 248 29.49 39.09 -34.85
CA LYS A 248 30.66 39.93 -34.50
C LYS A 248 30.93 41.10 -35.48
N SER A 249 30.11 41.32 -36.51
CA SER A 249 30.39 42.32 -37.57
C SER A 249 29.43 43.52 -37.68
N ALA A 250 28.59 43.82 -36.67
CA ALA A 250 27.76 45.03 -36.72
C ALA A 250 27.65 45.77 -35.37
N THR A 251 28.42 46.87 -35.29
CA THR A 251 28.25 48.12 -34.52
C THR A 251 27.17 48.23 -33.42
N GLY A 252 27.60 48.59 -32.21
CA GLY A 252 26.75 49.22 -31.18
C GLY A 252 27.23 48.98 -29.74
N LEU A 253 28.18 49.79 -29.25
CA LEU A 253 28.51 49.87 -27.82
C LEU A 253 27.35 50.54 -27.08
N LEU A 254 26.54 49.78 -26.30
CA LEU A 254 25.75 50.17 -25.11
C LEU A 254 24.51 49.26 -24.93
N ALA A 255 24.73 47.97 -24.66
CA ALA A 255 23.70 47.10 -24.09
C ALA A 255 24.33 46.25 -22.96
N PRO A 256 23.63 46.04 -21.83
CA PRO A 256 24.10 45.11 -20.81
C PRO A 256 24.18 43.71 -21.44
N PRO A 257 25.17 42.86 -21.06
CA PRO A 257 25.30 41.54 -21.65
C PRO A 257 24.04 40.72 -21.36
N ASP A 258 23.35 40.30 -22.42
CA ASP A 258 22.22 39.39 -22.35
C ASP A 258 22.63 38.10 -21.63
N LYS A 259 22.11 37.91 -20.42
CA LYS A 259 22.32 36.71 -19.58
C LYS A 259 21.57 35.47 -20.11
N SER A 260 20.93 35.53 -21.27
CA SER A 260 20.01 34.52 -21.79
C SER A 260 20.64 33.47 -22.71
N LEU A 261 21.94 33.53 -23.02
CA LEU A 261 22.58 32.63 -24.00
C LEU A 261 23.62 31.65 -23.42
N LEU A 262 23.66 31.48 -22.09
CA LEU A 262 24.49 30.47 -21.42
C LEU A 262 23.68 29.76 -20.32
N HIS A 263 22.73 28.92 -20.72
CA HIS A 263 22.22 27.88 -19.82
C HIS A 263 23.32 26.84 -19.62
N ARG A 264 24.16 27.00 -18.59
CA ARG A 264 24.99 25.90 -18.08
C ARG A 264 24.05 24.91 -17.40
N SER A 265 23.89 23.73 -17.98
CA SER A 265 23.25 22.53 -17.43
C SER A 265 24.07 21.91 -16.28
N GLN A 266 24.54 22.73 -15.34
CA GLN A 266 25.37 22.31 -14.22
C GLN A 266 24.72 22.75 -12.92
N SER A 267 24.41 21.79 -12.04
CA SER A 267 23.87 22.07 -10.72
C SER A 267 24.81 22.98 -9.92
N ARG A 268 24.30 24.15 -9.52
CA ARG A 268 25.07 25.19 -8.82
C ARG A 268 25.64 24.72 -7.47
N ALA A 269 25.05 23.69 -6.87
CA ALA A 269 25.45 23.14 -5.59
C ALA A 269 26.85 22.47 -5.62
N PHE A 270 27.27 21.92 -6.77
CA PHE A 270 28.45 21.06 -6.90
C PHE A 270 29.65 21.69 -7.64
N LEU A 271 29.58 22.99 -7.98
CA LEU A 271 30.65 23.72 -8.68
C LEU A 271 31.85 24.01 -7.75
N SER A 272 33.06 23.61 -8.15
CA SER A 272 34.32 24.16 -7.60
C SER A 272 34.60 25.56 -8.17
N ASP A 273 35.44 26.37 -7.52
CA ASP A 273 35.86 27.68 -8.02
C ASP A 273 36.69 27.59 -9.33
N ASP A 274 37.24 26.41 -9.63
CA ASP A 274 38.16 26.18 -10.77
C ASP A 274 37.54 25.37 -11.92
N GLY A 275 36.26 24.97 -11.84
CA GLY A 275 35.60 24.17 -12.89
C GLY A 275 36.02 22.68 -12.96
N ILE A 276 36.75 22.19 -11.95
CA ILE A 276 37.20 20.80 -11.83
C ILE A 276 36.11 19.98 -11.09
N PRO A 277 35.74 18.76 -11.58
CA PRO A 277 34.78 17.89 -10.90
C PRO A 277 35.24 17.56 -9.47
N GLN A 278 34.33 17.64 -8.49
CA GLN A 278 34.66 17.36 -7.09
C GLN A 278 34.40 15.89 -6.74
N PRO A 279 35.27 15.26 -5.93
CA PRO A 279 34.97 13.96 -5.35
C PRO A 279 33.69 14.00 -4.51
N ALA A 280 32.73 13.16 -4.86
CA ALA A 280 31.40 13.14 -4.26
C ALA A 280 30.90 11.70 -4.10
N GLU A 281 30.16 11.47 -3.02
CA GLU A 281 29.45 10.23 -2.76
C GLU A 281 27.96 10.55 -2.55
N PHE A 282 27.11 9.78 -3.24
CA PHE A 282 25.66 9.89 -3.18
C PHE A 282 25.06 8.61 -2.62
N PHE A 283 24.09 8.77 -1.72
CA PHE A 283 23.39 7.67 -1.07
C PHE A 283 21.90 7.83 -1.35
N LEU A 284 21.30 6.95 -2.13
CA LEU A 284 19.86 6.97 -2.38
C LEU A 284 19.19 5.98 -1.47
N SER A 285 18.09 6.36 -0.84
CA SER A 285 17.34 5.46 0.02
C SER A 285 15.86 5.77 -0.02
N SER A 286 15.01 4.77 0.18
CA SER A 286 13.60 5.00 0.48
C SER A 286 13.36 5.52 1.91
N ASP A 287 14.34 5.38 2.80
CA ASP A 287 14.28 5.86 4.19
C ASP A 287 15.61 6.51 4.63
N PRO A 288 15.58 7.68 5.29
CA PRO A 288 16.78 8.33 5.81
C PRO A 288 17.60 7.49 6.80
N SER A 289 17.03 6.46 7.44
CA SER A 289 17.73 5.58 8.40
C SER A 289 18.96 4.89 7.82
N ALA A 290 18.96 4.60 6.52
CA ALA A 290 20.11 3.99 5.83
C ALA A 290 21.19 5.01 5.42
N ILE A 291 20.88 6.30 5.45
CA ILE A 291 21.78 7.38 5.01
C ILE A 291 22.52 8.01 6.20
N VAL A 292 21.88 8.05 7.38
CA VAL A 292 22.35 8.81 8.55
C VAL A 292 23.75 8.41 9.03
N GLU A 293 24.18 7.16 8.82
CA GLU A 293 25.52 6.69 9.17
C GLU A 293 26.61 7.25 8.23
N HIS A 294 26.23 7.73 7.05
CA HIS A 294 27.15 8.26 6.04
C HIS A 294 27.12 9.79 5.95
N THR A 295 25.93 10.39 6.02
CA THR A 295 25.74 11.85 5.93
C THR A 295 24.44 12.29 6.59
N LYS A 296 24.45 13.49 7.20
CA LYS A 296 23.24 14.16 7.71
C LYS A 296 22.58 15.07 6.68
N LYS A 297 23.25 15.37 5.55
CA LYS A 297 22.72 16.23 4.50
C LYS A 297 21.92 15.41 3.50
N VAL A 298 20.63 15.67 3.40
CA VAL A 298 19.72 14.96 2.51
C VAL A 298 18.80 15.87 1.72
N LEU A 299 18.38 15.40 0.56
CA LEU A 299 17.40 16.02 -0.31
C LEU A 299 16.23 15.05 -0.49
N TYR A 300 15.03 15.48 -0.12
CA TYR A 300 13.80 14.71 -0.35
C TYR A 300 13.27 15.00 -1.75
N LEU A 301 13.03 13.95 -2.54
CA LEU A 301 12.37 14.07 -3.83
C LEU A 301 10.87 14.25 -3.64
N GLU A 302 10.23 15.04 -4.49
CA GLU A 302 8.78 15.16 -4.57
C GLU A 302 8.20 14.21 -5.63
N ASP A 303 6.89 14.16 -5.74
CA ASP A 303 6.23 13.43 -6.81
C ASP A 303 6.59 14.02 -8.19
N ASP A 304 6.76 13.13 -9.17
CA ASP A 304 7.18 13.40 -10.55
C ASP A 304 8.60 13.99 -10.70
N ASP A 305 9.40 14.00 -9.62
CA ASP A 305 10.83 14.32 -9.70
C ASP A 305 11.62 13.16 -10.30
N ILE A 306 12.49 13.48 -11.27
CA ILE A 306 13.47 12.58 -11.87
C ILE A 306 14.86 13.15 -11.57
N ALA A 307 15.53 12.56 -10.60
CA ALA A 307 16.90 12.88 -10.24
C ALA A 307 17.89 12.10 -11.12
N HIS A 308 18.83 12.82 -11.73
CA HIS A 308 19.93 12.26 -12.50
C HIS A 308 21.25 12.57 -11.81
N ILE A 309 22.00 11.51 -11.49
CA ILE A 309 23.34 11.60 -10.94
C ILE A 309 24.32 11.22 -12.05
N HIS A 310 25.09 12.20 -12.51
CA HIS A 310 26.07 12.06 -13.60
C HIS A 310 27.32 12.89 -13.26
N GLU A 311 28.51 12.34 -13.49
CA GLU A 311 29.80 13.04 -13.31
C GLU A 311 29.96 13.80 -11.97
N GLY A 312 29.45 13.24 -10.88
CA GLY A 312 29.51 13.87 -9.56
C GLY A 312 28.54 15.02 -9.33
N GLN A 313 27.58 15.24 -10.25
CA GLN A 313 26.54 16.25 -10.17
C GLN A 313 25.17 15.59 -9.97
N LEU A 314 24.29 16.29 -9.25
CA LEU A 314 22.89 15.92 -9.06
C LEU A 314 22.00 16.99 -9.71
N ASN A 315 21.28 16.58 -10.76
CA ASN A 315 20.29 17.39 -11.48
C ASN A 315 18.89 16.80 -11.24
N ILE A 316 17.88 17.65 -11.09
CA ILE A 316 16.49 17.23 -10.88
C ILE A 316 15.65 17.75 -12.05
N HIS A 317 14.92 16.86 -12.70
CA HIS A 317 14.06 17.19 -13.84
C HIS A 317 12.61 16.86 -13.52
N ARG A 318 11.68 17.62 -14.09
CA ARG A 318 10.23 17.35 -14.05
C ARG A 318 9.60 17.44 -15.44
N LEU A 319 8.54 16.66 -15.65
CA LEU A 319 7.81 16.59 -16.93
C LEU A 319 6.86 17.78 -17.13
N THR A 320 6.09 18.14 -16.11
CA THR A 320 5.09 19.21 -16.13
C THR A 320 5.38 20.27 -15.07
N LYS A 321 4.97 21.51 -15.37
CA LYS A 321 5.01 22.62 -14.42
C LYS A 321 3.60 22.84 -13.88
N ASP A 322 3.33 22.35 -12.68
CA ASP A 322 2.06 22.58 -12.01
C ASP A 322 2.11 23.86 -11.19
N ASP A 323 1.04 24.65 -11.24
CA ASP A 323 0.88 25.89 -10.47
C ASP A 323 0.90 25.59 -8.96
N GLY A 324 2.00 25.95 -8.29
CA GLY A 324 2.17 25.80 -6.84
C GLY A 324 3.39 24.98 -6.41
N THR A 325 4.11 24.35 -7.34
CA THR A 325 5.31 23.57 -7.00
C THR A 325 6.59 24.41 -6.96
N SER A 326 7.46 24.16 -5.97
CA SER A 326 8.73 24.88 -5.83
C SER A 326 9.69 24.51 -6.97
N ASN A 327 10.32 25.53 -7.58
CA ASN A 327 11.36 25.34 -8.60
C ASN A 327 12.71 24.89 -8.02
N VAL A 328 12.78 24.68 -6.71
CA VAL A 328 14.01 24.39 -5.97
C VAL A 328 13.73 23.33 -4.91
N ARG A 329 14.64 22.36 -4.78
CA ARG A 329 14.66 21.36 -3.70
C ARG A 329 15.76 21.72 -2.70
N ALA A 330 15.38 21.90 -1.43
CA ALA A 330 16.32 22.23 -0.37
C ALA A 330 17.05 20.99 0.14
N ILE A 331 18.36 21.13 0.38
CA ILE A 331 19.16 20.15 1.10
C ILE A 331 18.99 20.44 2.59
N GLN A 332 18.38 19.51 3.29
CA GLN A 332 18.07 19.61 4.71
C GLN A 332 19.10 18.82 5.53
N THR A 333 19.30 19.25 6.78
CA THR A 333 20.09 18.47 7.74
C THR A 333 19.14 17.65 8.59
N ILE A 334 19.28 16.32 8.57
CA ILE A 334 18.48 15.45 9.42
C ILE A 334 18.99 15.56 10.86
N GLU A 335 18.06 15.76 11.81
CA GLU A 335 18.34 15.76 13.26
C GLU A 335 18.55 14.35 13.83
N LEU A 336 18.41 13.32 12.99
CA LEU A 336 18.50 11.92 13.39
C LEU A 336 19.91 11.54 13.84
N GLU A 337 20.00 10.82 14.95
CA GLU A 337 21.27 10.28 15.44
C GLU A 337 21.35 8.76 15.23
N LEU A 338 22.56 8.28 14.91
CA LEU A 338 22.80 6.86 14.68
C LEU A 338 22.44 5.99 15.89
N GLN A 339 22.59 6.52 17.11
CA GLN A 339 22.26 5.80 18.35
C GLN A 339 20.75 5.50 18.45
N GLU A 340 19.90 6.35 17.90
CA GLU A 340 18.44 6.17 17.94
C GLU A 340 17.98 4.97 17.09
N ILE A 341 18.72 4.62 16.04
CA ILE A 341 18.42 3.49 15.15
C ILE A 341 19.22 2.21 15.47
N MET A 342 20.03 2.21 16.53
CA MET A 342 20.79 1.04 16.99
C MET A 342 20.13 0.41 18.21
N LYS A 343 20.25 -0.91 18.38
CA LYS A 343 19.70 -1.62 19.55
C LYS A 343 20.39 -1.25 20.87
N GLY A 344 21.65 -0.80 20.82
CA GLY A 344 22.42 -0.46 22.01
C GLY A 344 22.66 -1.69 22.89
N THR A 345 22.30 -1.61 24.16
CA THR A 345 22.43 -2.69 25.16
C THR A 345 21.27 -3.69 25.16
N PHE A 346 20.27 -3.51 24.30
CA PHE A 346 19.06 -4.33 24.24
C PHE A 346 19.15 -5.41 23.17
N ASP A 347 18.44 -6.52 23.37
CA ASP A 347 18.42 -7.64 22.41
C ASP A 347 17.51 -7.34 21.19
N HIS A 348 16.44 -6.60 21.44
CA HIS A 348 15.39 -6.28 20.46
C HIS A 348 15.10 -4.78 20.41
N PHE A 349 14.70 -4.27 19.23
CA PHE A 349 14.25 -2.89 19.07
C PHE A 349 12.98 -2.63 19.88
N MET A 350 12.02 -3.56 19.86
CA MET A 350 10.79 -3.39 20.67
C MET A 350 11.11 -3.23 22.16
N GLN A 351 12.08 -3.98 22.68
CA GLN A 351 12.51 -3.84 24.08
C GLN A 351 13.12 -2.46 24.32
N LYS A 352 14.08 -2.03 23.50
CA LYS A 352 14.67 -0.70 23.57
C LYS A 352 13.59 0.38 23.58
N GLU A 353 12.66 0.32 22.63
CA GLU A 353 11.61 1.32 22.44
C GLU A 353 10.63 1.38 23.63
N ILE A 354 10.32 0.25 24.27
CA ILE A 354 9.54 0.22 25.51
C ILE A 354 10.28 0.95 26.63
N PHE A 355 11.59 0.71 26.78
CA PHE A 355 12.42 1.29 27.83
C PHE A 355 12.79 2.77 27.56
N GLU A 356 12.71 3.23 26.32
CA GLU A 356 12.89 4.65 25.92
C GLU A 356 11.63 5.51 26.10
N GLN A 357 10.49 4.93 26.49
CA GLN A 357 9.24 5.67 26.73
C GLN A 357 9.37 6.86 27.72
N PRO A 358 10.14 6.77 28.82
CA PRO A 358 10.37 7.91 29.70
C PRO A 358 10.99 9.12 29.00
N GLU A 359 11.88 8.89 28.03
CA GLU A 359 12.61 9.93 27.31
C GLU A 359 11.79 10.46 26.12
N SER A 360 11.17 9.56 25.35
CA SER A 360 10.33 9.93 24.20
C SER A 360 9.11 10.76 24.60
N VAL A 361 8.47 10.49 25.74
CA VAL A 361 7.39 11.33 26.28
C VAL A 361 7.91 12.72 26.67
N VAL A 362 9.09 12.83 27.26
CA VAL A 362 9.71 14.13 27.55
C VAL A 362 10.03 14.88 26.26
N ASN A 363 10.55 14.22 25.24
CA ASN A 363 10.82 14.80 23.92
C ASN A 363 9.53 15.28 23.22
N THR A 364 8.43 14.56 23.43
CA THR A 364 7.10 14.94 22.95
C THR A 364 6.63 16.24 23.59
N MET A 365 6.90 16.44 24.88
CA MET A 365 6.50 17.62 25.67
C MET A 365 7.48 18.79 25.57
N ARG A 366 8.72 18.54 25.13
CA ARG A 366 9.83 19.51 25.12
C ARG A 366 9.45 20.77 24.33
N GLY A 367 9.57 21.93 24.98
CA GLY A 367 9.23 23.23 24.39
C GLY A 367 7.74 23.46 24.12
N ARG A 368 6.86 22.54 24.54
CA ARG A 368 5.40 22.60 24.32
C ARG A 368 4.62 22.68 25.62
N LEU A 369 5.06 21.96 26.66
CA LEU A 369 4.48 22.00 27.99
C LEU A 369 5.37 22.83 28.92
N ASP A 370 4.81 23.92 29.45
CA ASP A 370 5.41 24.70 30.53
C ASP A 370 4.57 24.54 31.80
N VAL A 371 5.03 23.67 32.70
CA VAL A 371 4.34 23.39 33.96
C VAL A 371 4.41 24.57 34.92
N ALA A 372 5.49 25.37 34.88
CA ALA A 372 5.68 26.50 35.78
C ALA A 372 4.72 27.65 35.43
N ASN A 373 4.61 27.96 34.14
CA ASN A 373 3.70 28.99 33.63
C ASN A 373 2.30 28.46 33.30
N ARG A 374 2.05 27.16 33.52
CA ARG A 374 0.75 26.49 33.30
C ARG A 374 0.23 26.68 31.86
N GLN A 375 1.14 26.62 30.89
CA GLN A 375 0.84 26.89 29.49
C GLN A 375 1.21 25.70 28.60
N VAL A 376 0.38 25.44 27.60
CA VAL A 376 0.65 24.46 26.54
C VAL A 376 0.64 25.18 25.20
N THR A 377 1.76 25.14 24.48
CA THR A 377 1.91 25.77 23.17
C THR A 377 2.29 24.73 22.11
N LEU A 378 1.39 24.50 21.17
CA LEU A 378 1.66 23.66 19.99
C LEU A 378 1.90 24.56 18.77
N GLY A 379 3.18 24.82 18.47
CA GLY A 379 3.57 25.75 17.40
C GLY A 379 2.92 25.47 16.05
N GLY A 380 2.82 24.19 15.66
CA GLY A 380 2.21 23.77 14.40
C GLY A 380 0.71 24.04 14.29
N LEU A 381 0.00 24.22 15.41
CA LEU A 381 -1.44 24.49 15.43
C LEU A 381 -1.79 25.96 15.70
N ARG A 382 -0.81 26.79 16.04
CA ARG A 382 -1.02 28.16 16.53
C ARG A 382 -1.88 29.03 15.61
N GLN A 383 -1.68 28.90 14.30
CA GLN A 383 -2.43 29.67 13.29
C GLN A 383 -3.88 29.18 13.10
N TYR A 384 -4.16 27.92 13.45
CA TYR A 384 -5.44 27.26 13.17
C TYR A 384 -6.29 27.01 14.41
N ILE A 385 -5.75 27.21 15.62
CA ILE A 385 -6.44 26.90 16.88
C ILE A 385 -7.80 27.60 17.01
N SER A 386 -7.92 28.84 16.54
CA SER A 386 -9.17 29.61 16.54
C SER A 386 -10.20 29.08 15.54
N THR A 387 -9.75 28.49 14.43
CA THR A 387 -10.60 27.83 13.45
C THR A 387 -11.06 26.47 13.96
N ILE A 388 -10.15 25.67 14.54
CA ILE A 388 -10.49 24.39 15.17
C ILE A 388 -11.53 24.58 16.28
N ARG A 389 -11.41 25.63 17.11
CA ARG A 389 -12.41 25.90 18.16
C ARG A 389 -13.79 26.30 17.66
N ARG A 390 -13.92 26.71 16.39
CA ARG A 390 -15.20 27.01 15.76
C ARG A 390 -15.82 25.81 15.06
N CYS A 391 -15.10 24.69 14.97
CA CYS A 391 -15.62 23.47 14.35
C CYS A 391 -16.79 22.91 15.18
N ARG A 392 -17.70 22.20 14.52
CA ARG A 392 -18.86 21.58 15.18
C ARG A 392 -18.61 20.13 15.58
N ARG A 393 -17.59 19.50 15.01
CA ARG A 393 -17.23 18.11 15.24
C ARG A 393 -15.77 17.88 14.88
N ILE A 394 -15.11 17.05 15.68
CA ILE A 394 -13.75 16.58 15.43
C ILE A 394 -13.82 15.08 15.09
N ILE A 395 -13.17 14.67 14.00
CA ILE A 395 -13.13 13.28 13.54
C ILE A 395 -11.69 12.81 13.59
N PHE A 396 -11.38 11.87 14.48
CA PHE A 396 -10.10 11.17 14.48
C PHE A 396 -10.14 10.00 13.49
N ILE A 397 -9.16 9.94 12.61
CA ILE A 397 -9.05 8.92 11.56
C ILE A 397 -7.66 8.28 11.65
N ALA A 398 -7.61 6.97 11.89
CA ALA A 398 -6.37 6.23 12.04
C ALA A 398 -6.57 4.72 11.81
N CYS A 399 -5.47 3.96 11.85
CA CYS A 399 -5.48 2.49 11.77
C CYS A 399 -4.69 1.86 12.93
N GLY A 400 -5.08 0.64 13.33
CA GLY A 400 -4.35 -0.18 14.31
C GLY A 400 -4.10 0.52 15.65
N THR A 401 -2.87 0.43 16.16
CA THR A 401 -2.46 1.11 17.41
C THR A 401 -2.71 2.62 17.41
N SER A 402 -2.61 3.30 16.26
CA SER A 402 -2.92 4.74 16.18
C SER A 402 -4.42 5.03 16.34
N TYR A 403 -5.29 4.08 15.97
CA TYR A 403 -6.73 4.18 16.25
C TYR A 403 -7.01 3.99 17.75
N HIS A 404 -6.32 3.08 18.42
CA HIS A 404 -6.45 2.90 19.87
C HIS A 404 -6.01 4.15 20.64
N SER A 405 -4.97 4.86 20.21
CA SER A 405 -4.55 6.10 20.87
C SER A 405 -5.63 7.19 20.75
N CYS A 406 -6.31 7.27 19.60
CA CYS A 406 -7.46 8.17 19.40
C CYS A 406 -8.63 7.79 20.33
N MET A 407 -8.94 6.50 20.47
CA MET A 407 -9.97 6.04 21.40
C MET A 407 -9.62 6.36 22.86
N ALA A 408 -8.35 6.27 23.24
CA ALA A 408 -7.88 6.53 24.60
C ALA A 408 -8.07 8.00 25.01
N VAL A 409 -7.89 8.94 24.07
CA VAL A 409 -8.05 10.38 24.34
C VAL A 409 -9.47 10.89 24.14
N ARG A 410 -10.36 10.10 23.52
CA ARG A 410 -11.73 10.53 23.19
C ARG A 410 -12.45 11.18 24.38
N GLY A 411 -12.45 10.52 25.54
CA GLY A 411 -13.16 11.00 26.72
C GLY A 411 -12.65 12.35 27.24
N VAL A 412 -11.33 12.56 27.26
CA VAL A 412 -10.75 13.84 27.71
C VAL A 412 -10.94 14.96 26.68
N PHE A 413 -10.98 14.64 25.38
CA PHE A 413 -11.35 15.63 24.36
C PHE A 413 -12.80 16.07 24.51
N GLU A 414 -13.73 15.13 24.69
CA GLU A 414 -15.15 15.44 24.94
C GLU A 414 -15.28 16.30 26.22
N GLU A 415 -14.57 15.96 27.29
CA GLU A 415 -14.57 16.68 28.57
C GLU A 415 -14.05 18.13 28.47
N LEU A 416 -12.95 18.34 27.75
CA LEU A 416 -12.25 19.63 27.69
C LEU A 416 -12.79 20.56 26.60
N THR A 417 -13.15 20.00 25.44
CA THR A 417 -13.57 20.78 24.28
C THR A 417 -15.09 20.97 24.21
N GLU A 418 -15.87 20.05 24.78
CA GLU A 418 -17.34 19.96 24.63
C GLU A 418 -17.80 19.90 23.16
N ILE A 419 -16.91 19.47 22.26
CA ILE A 419 -17.20 19.25 20.85
C ILE A 419 -17.43 17.74 20.65
N PRO A 420 -18.43 17.32 19.86
CA PRO A 420 -18.60 15.93 19.45
C PRO A 420 -17.32 15.35 18.83
N ILE A 421 -16.85 14.25 19.39
CA ILE A 421 -15.66 13.53 18.89
C ILE A 421 -16.11 12.21 18.27
N ALA A 422 -15.79 12.03 16.99
CA ALA A 422 -15.88 10.74 16.31
C ALA A 422 -14.48 10.12 16.19
N VAL A 423 -14.38 8.81 16.35
CA VAL A 423 -13.13 8.06 16.16
C VAL A 423 -13.42 6.94 15.18
N GLU A 424 -12.76 6.96 14.04
CA GLU A 424 -13.08 6.14 12.88
C GLU A 424 -11.84 5.36 12.42
N LEU A 425 -12.04 4.10 12.04
CA LEU A 425 -11.04 3.32 11.33
C LEU A 425 -10.99 3.81 9.87
N ALA A 426 -9.79 4.12 9.36
CA ALA A 426 -9.66 4.78 8.06
C ALA A 426 -10.23 3.95 6.89
N SER A 427 -10.10 2.62 6.94
CA SER A 427 -10.66 1.72 5.92
C SER A 427 -12.19 1.76 5.89
N ASP A 428 -12.84 1.50 7.03
CA ASP A 428 -14.31 1.54 7.15
C ASP A 428 -14.89 2.93 6.85
N PHE A 429 -14.16 3.99 7.22
CA PHE A 429 -14.53 5.37 6.90
C PHE A 429 -14.63 5.63 5.39
N LEU A 430 -13.68 5.07 4.61
CA LEU A 430 -13.66 5.15 3.15
C LEU A 430 -14.75 4.26 2.54
N ASP A 431 -14.89 3.02 3.01
CA ASP A 431 -15.86 2.05 2.51
C ASP A 431 -17.29 2.56 2.63
N ARG A 432 -17.63 3.19 3.77
CA ARG A 432 -18.94 3.79 3.98
C ARG A 432 -19.12 5.15 3.31
N GLN A 433 -18.06 5.71 2.74
CA GLN A 433 -18.02 7.09 2.25
C GLN A 433 -18.62 8.04 3.30
N ALA A 434 -18.05 8.03 4.50
CA ALA A 434 -18.62 8.74 5.63
C ALA A 434 -18.85 10.24 5.33
N PRO A 435 -19.96 10.83 5.83
CA PRO A 435 -20.29 12.22 5.56
C PRO A 435 -19.34 13.17 6.32
N VAL A 436 -18.62 13.99 5.56
CA VAL A 436 -17.70 15.02 6.05
C VAL A 436 -18.17 16.38 5.55
N PHE A 437 -18.17 17.36 6.45
CA PHE A 437 -18.61 18.72 6.20
C PHE A 437 -17.45 19.72 6.36
N ARG A 438 -17.63 20.94 5.85
CA ARG A 438 -16.62 22.01 5.88
C ARG A 438 -16.30 22.51 7.29
N ASP A 439 -17.23 22.36 8.22
CA ASP A 439 -17.11 22.74 9.62
C ASP A 439 -16.59 21.61 10.52
N ASP A 440 -16.21 20.47 9.93
CA ASP A 440 -15.49 19.40 10.62
C ASP A 440 -13.99 19.71 10.69
N THR A 441 -13.36 19.27 11.78
CA THR A 441 -11.90 19.14 11.86
C THR A 441 -11.52 17.66 11.85
N CYS A 442 -10.83 17.21 10.80
CA CYS A 442 -10.37 15.84 10.65
C CYS A 442 -8.92 15.71 11.13
N VAL A 443 -8.69 14.88 12.14
CA VAL A 443 -7.37 14.63 12.73
C VAL A 443 -6.87 13.26 12.27
N PHE A 444 -5.77 13.25 11.52
CA PHE A 444 -5.13 12.05 11.01
C PHE A 444 -3.96 11.66 11.90
N VAL A 445 -4.05 10.50 12.55
CA VAL A 445 -3.00 10.02 13.45
C VAL A 445 -2.28 8.84 12.78
N SER A 446 -0.98 9.01 12.52
CA SER A 446 -0.16 7.98 11.89
C SER A 446 1.29 8.12 12.30
N GLN A 447 1.90 7.05 12.82
CA GLN A 447 3.33 7.04 13.15
C GLN A 447 4.19 7.34 11.91
N SER A 448 3.95 6.61 10.81
CA SER A 448 4.74 6.73 9.58
C SER A 448 4.37 7.94 8.73
N GLY A 449 3.12 8.41 8.82
CA GLY A 449 2.57 9.43 7.93
C GLY A 449 2.36 8.96 6.48
N GLU A 450 2.45 7.65 6.23
CA GLU A 450 2.35 7.02 4.90
C GLU A 450 1.29 5.91 4.82
N THR A 451 0.53 5.66 5.90
CA THR A 451 -0.52 4.63 5.93
C THR A 451 -1.54 4.87 4.82
N ALA A 452 -1.74 3.89 3.93
CA ALA A 452 -2.51 4.06 2.69
C ALA A 452 -3.96 4.51 2.95
N ASP A 453 -4.69 3.80 3.81
CA ASP A 453 -6.09 4.13 4.13
C ASP A 453 -6.21 5.52 4.77
N SER A 454 -5.33 5.85 5.72
CA SER A 454 -5.30 7.18 6.35
C SER A 454 -5.01 8.29 5.34
N LEU A 455 -4.11 8.05 4.39
CA LEU A 455 -3.76 9.00 3.33
C LEU A 455 -4.91 9.18 2.33
N MET A 456 -5.61 8.10 1.97
CA MET A 456 -6.80 8.16 1.12
C MET A 456 -7.95 8.88 1.82
N ALA A 457 -8.17 8.60 3.11
CA ALA A 457 -9.15 9.31 3.93
C ALA A 457 -8.80 10.80 4.06
N LEU A 458 -7.51 11.15 4.15
CA LEU A 458 -7.06 12.55 4.14
C LEU A 458 -7.46 13.25 2.84
N ARG A 459 -7.19 12.66 1.69
CA ARG A 459 -7.59 13.22 0.39
C ARG A 459 -9.11 13.36 0.29
N TYR A 460 -9.85 12.35 0.72
CA TYR A 460 -11.32 12.37 0.76
C TYR A 460 -11.88 13.53 1.61
N CYS A 461 -11.26 13.83 2.75
CA CYS A 461 -11.64 14.96 3.61
C CYS A 461 -11.25 16.32 3.02
N LEU A 462 -10.08 16.41 2.36
CA LEU A 462 -9.62 17.62 1.68
C LEU A 462 -10.57 18.01 0.54
N GLU A 463 -11.02 17.05 -0.27
CA GLU A 463 -12.00 17.27 -1.35
C GLU A 463 -13.33 17.86 -0.84
N ARG A 464 -13.71 17.52 0.41
CA ARG A 464 -14.92 18.03 1.07
C ARG A 464 -14.71 19.36 1.79
N GLY A 465 -13.47 19.86 1.80
CA GLY A 465 -13.10 21.15 2.37
C GLY A 465 -13.11 21.17 3.90
N ALA A 466 -12.94 20.02 4.56
CA ALA A 466 -12.74 19.97 6.01
C ALA A 466 -11.34 20.48 6.39
N LEU A 467 -11.19 21.02 7.60
CA LEU A 467 -9.88 21.36 8.12
C LEU A 467 -9.16 20.07 8.53
N THR A 468 -7.92 19.88 8.06
CA THR A 468 -7.16 18.65 8.29
C THR A 468 -5.94 18.89 9.17
N VAL A 469 -5.77 18.05 10.18
CA VAL A 469 -4.68 18.10 11.17
C VAL A 469 -3.90 16.80 11.15
N GLY A 470 -2.58 16.84 10.92
CA GLY A 470 -1.71 15.66 10.95
C GLY A 470 -0.99 15.48 12.29
N VAL A 471 -1.18 14.35 12.97
CA VAL A 471 -0.39 13.95 14.14
C VAL A 471 0.54 12.80 13.74
N VAL A 472 1.81 13.13 13.50
CA VAL A 472 2.77 12.21 12.87
C VAL A 472 4.10 12.13 13.61
N ASN A 473 4.88 11.06 13.38
CA ASN A 473 6.24 10.95 13.92
C ASN A 473 7.34 11.17 12.88
N VAL A 474 7.02 11.04 11.58
CA VAL A 474 7.98 11.24 10.49
C VAL A 474 7.77 12.61 9.86
N VAL A 475 8.79 13.46 9.95
CA VAL A 475 8.83 14.78 9.30
C VAL A 475 8.94 14.61 7.78
N GLY A 476 8.16 15.38 7.03
CA GLY A 476 8.17 15.32 5.55
C GLY A 476 7.43 14.10 4.98
N SER A 477 6.66 13.38 5.79
CA SER A 477 5.75 12.33 5.33
C SER A 477 4.56 12.91 4.56
N SER A 478 3.94 12.09 3.71
CA SER A 478 2.80 12.48 2.86
C SER A 478 1.66 13.12 3.66
N ILE A 479 1.27 12.53 4.79
CA ILE A 479 0.22 13.10 5.67
C ILE A 479 0.68 14.47 6.20
N SER A 480 1.93 14.59 6.65
CA SER A 480 2.44 15.86 7.21
C SER A 480 2.46 17.02 6.21
N LEU A 481 2.74 16.71 4.93
CA LEU A 481 2.82 17.70 3.85
C LEU A 481 1.44 18.10 3.32
N LEU A 482 0.47 17.17 3.30
CA LEU A 482 -0.87 17.41 2.75
C LEU A 482 -1.85 18.01 3.76
N THR A 483 -1.61 17.84 5.06
CA THR A 483 -2.47 18.44 6.10
C THR A 483 -2.24 19.96 6.23
N HIS A 484 -3.29 20.71 6.54
CA HIS A 484 -3.20 22.18 6.72
C HIS A 484 -2.30 22.59 7.89
N CYS A 485 -2.33 21.80 8.96
CA CYS A 485 -1.49 21.96 10.13
C CYS A 485 -1.24 20.61 10.80
N GLY A 486 -0.32 20.56 11.76
CA GLY A 486 0.00 19.29 12.39
C GLY A 486 0.88 19.39 13.63
N VAL A 487 1.04 18.25 14.29
CA VAL A 487 1.89 18.05 15.46
C VAL A 487 2.83 16.89 15.18
N HIS A 488 4.12 17.18 15.15
CA HIS A 488 5.16 16.15 15.14
C HIS A 488 5.30 15.60 16.57
N ILE A 489 5.02 14.31 16.79
CA ILE A 489 5.04 13.76 18.16
C ILE A 489 6.45 13.68 18.74
N ASN A 490 7.49 13.64 17.90
CA ASN A 490 8.90 13.66 18.32
C ASN A 490 9.28 12.51 19.29
N ALA A 491 8.85 11.29 18.98
CA ALA A 491 9.20 10.09 19.76
C ALA A 491 10.57 9.50 19.38
N GLY A 492 11.25 10.08 18.39
CA GLY A 492 12.39 9.47 17.68
C GLY A 492 11.95 8.34 16.73
N PRO A 493 12.86 7.75 15.94
CA PRO A 493 12.56 6.60 15.09
C PRO A 493 12.03 5.43 15.89
N GLU A 494 11.07 4.74 15.31
CA GLU A 494 10.58 3.47 15.82
C GLU A 494 10.87 2.44 14.74
N ILE A 495 11.65 1.42 15.05
CA ILE A 495 12.12 0.36 14.15
C ILE A 495 11.32 -0.92 14.39
N GLY A 496 10.92 -1.22 15.63
CA GLY A 496 10.09 -2.39 15.96
C GLY A 496 8.77 -2.39 15.17
N VAL A 497 8.36 -3.54 14.64
CA VAL A 497 7.12 -3.63 13.83
C VAL A 497 5.89 -3.26 14.67
N ALA A 498 5.82 -3.76 15.91
CA ALA A 498 4.77 -3.42 16.85
C ALA A 498 5.04 -2.04 17.48
N SER A 499 4.11 -1.10 17.29
CA SER A 499 4.25 0.25 17.84
C SER A 499 4.17 0.28 19.38
N THR A 500 5.03 1.07 20.02
CA THR A 500 5.14 1.17 21.48
C THR A 500 5.25 2.63 21.92
N LYS A 501 6.44 3.25 21.78
CA LYS A 501 6.67 4.65 22.13
C LYS A 501 5.87 5.62 21.27
N ALA A 502 5.57 5.28 20.01
CA ALA A 502 4.70 6.13 19.21
C ALA A 502 3.26 6.18 19.75
N TYR A 503 2.72 5.08 20.31
CA TYR A 503 1.40 5.09 20.95
C TYR A 503 1.34 6.06 22.15
N THR A 504 2.31 5.95 23.07
CA THR A 504 2.34 6.80 24.26
C THR A 504 2.63 8.27 23.92
N SER A 505 3.52 8.53 22.96
CA SER A 505 3.76 9.90 22.44
C SER A 505 2.55 10.48 21.69
N GLN A 506 1.82 9.69 20.90
CA GLN A 506 0.58 10.13 20.25
C GLN A 506 -0.46 10.53 21.30
N PHE A 507 -0.65 9.70 22.31
CA PHE A 507 -1.56 9.96 23.42
C PHE A 507 -1.20 11.28 24.12
N VAL A 508 0.07 11.49 24.50
CA VAL A 508 0.53 12.74 25.14
C VAL A 508 0.36 13.96 24.22
N ALA A 509 0.70 13.85 22.94
CA ALA A 509 0.55 14.92 21.96
C ALA A 509 -0.93 15.34 21.80
N MET A 510 -1.84 14.37 21.75
CA MET A 510 -3.27 14.62 21.65
C MET A 510 -3.84 15.23 22.95
N ILE A 511 -3.37 14.82 24.14
CA ILE A 511 -3.77 15.50 25.38
C ILE A 511 -3.34 16.96 25.37
N MET A 512 -2.10 17.26 24.96
CA MET A 512 -1.64 18.65 24.82
C MET A 512 -2.50 19.44 23.81
N PHE A 513 -2.97 18.76 22.75
CA PHE A 513 -3.89 19.38 21.80
C PHE A 513 -5.23 19.73 22.46
N ALA A 514 -5.83 18.83 23.24
CA ALA A 514 -7.05 19.14 24.00
C ALA A 514 -6.85 20.25 25.05
N LEU A 515 -5.68 20.29 25.72
CA LEU A 515 -5.32 21.35 26.67
C LEU A 515 -5.16 22.72 26.01
N SER A 516 -4.71 22.77 24.75
CA SER A 516 -4.60 23.99 23.96
C SER A 516 -5.97 24.49 23.48
N LEU A 517 -6.89 23.58 23.12
CA LEU A 517 -8.25 23.96 22.71
C LEU A 517 -9.10 24.51 23.87
N SER A 518 -8.80 24.11 25.11
CA SER A 518 -9.54 24.51 26.31
C SER A 518 -8.97 25.73 27.03
N GLU A 519 -8.00 26.45 26.43
CA GLU A 519 -7.23 27.50 27.09
C GLU A 519 -8.09 28.66 27.64
N ASP A 520 -9.05 29.18 26.87
CA ASP A 520 -9.85 30.33 27.30
C ASP A 520 -11.00 29.98 28.26
N ARG A 521 -11.15 28.71 28.64
CA ARG A 521 -12.26 28.26 29.49
C ARG A 521 -11.88 28.31 30.96
N ALA A 522 -12.28 29.38 31.64
CA ALA A 522 -12.02 29.57 33.07
C ALA A 522 -12.52 28.40 33.96
N SER A 523 -13.67 27.81 33.64
CA SER A 523 -14.24 26.68 34.39
C SER A 523 -13.36 25.42 34.36
N LYS A 524 -12.53 25.25 33.33
CA LYS A 524 -11.68 24.07 33.14
C LYS A 524 -10.24 24.30 33.63
N GLN A 525 -9.91 25.48 34.16
CA GLN A 525 -8.54 25.83 34.54
C GLN A 525 -7.95 24.86 35.59
N LYS A 526 -8.71 24.54 36.65
CA LYS A 526 -8.26 23.59 37.70
C LYS A 526 -7.96 22.21 37.11
N ARG A 527 -8.83 21.73 36.21
CA ARG A 527 -8.66 20.43 35.55
C ARG A 527 -7.46 20.41 34.62
N ARG A 528 -7.24 21.48 33.85
CA ARG A 528 -6.05 21.65 32.99
C ARG A 528 -4.77 21.62 33.83
N GLU A 529 -4.74 22.33 34.96
CA GLU A 529 -3.60 22.35 35.88
C GLU A 529 -3.28 20.97 36.45
N GLU A 530 -4.31 20.22 36.86
CA GLU A 530 -4.15 18.83 37.32
C GLU A 530 -3.51 17.94 36.24
N ILE A 531 -4.03 18.00 35.00
CA ILE A 531 -3.50 17.22 33.87
C ILE A 531 -2.05 17.63 33.55
N MET A 532 -1.74 18.93 33.53
CA MET A 532 -0.38 19.43 33.27
C MET A 532 0.62 18.99 34.33
N GLN A 533 0.24 19.01 35.61
CA GLN A 533 1.06 18.49 36.71
C GLN A 533 1.24 16.97 36.60
N GLY A 534 0.20 16.25 36.19
CA GLY A 534 0.26 14.82 35.90
C GLY A 534 1.27 14.50 34.79
N LEU A 535 1.17 15.19 33.65
CA LEU A 535 2.10 15.05 32.52
C LEU A 535 3.57 15.27 32.92
N GLY A 536 3.83 16.25 33.79
CA GLY A 536 5.17 16.50 34.32
C GLY A 536 5.77 15.33 35.13
N LYS A 537 4.93 14.45 35.70
CA LYS A 537 5.36 13.29 36.52
C LYS A 537 5.39 11.97 35.75
N VAL A 538 4.76 11.89 34.57
CA VAL A 538 4.62 10.64 33.81
C VAL A 538 5.97 9.97 33.51
N SER A 539 7.02 10.74 33.20
CA SER A 539 8.35 10.18 32.88
C SER A 539 8.94 9.41 34.07
N GLU A 540 8.82 9.93 35.29
CA GLU A 540 9.30 9.25 36.51
C GLU A 540 8.47 8.00 36.82
N GLN A 541 7.15 8.09 36.63
CA GLN A 541 6.22 6.97 36.81
C GLN A 541 6.48 5.84 35.80
N PHE A 542 6.83 6.16 34.55
CA PHE A 542 7.25 5.16 33.58
C PHE A 542 8.51 4.42 34.04
N LYS A 543 9.52 5.15 34.56
CA LYS A 543 10.74 4.53 35.10
C LYS A 543 10.45 3.60 36.28
N GLU A 544 9.46 3.92 37.10
CA GLU A 544 9.00 3.06 38.20
C GLU A 544 8.39 1.76 37.67
N ILE A 545 7.49 1.84 36.68
CA ILE A 545 6.83 0.67 36.09
C ILE A 545 7.82 -0.22 35.34
N LEU A 546 8.81 0.35 34.66
CA LEU A 546 9.84 -0.42 33.94
C LEU A 546 10.70 -1.29 34.88
N LYS A 547 10.76 -0.98 36.19
CA LYS A 547 11.40 -1.86 37.19
C LYS A 547 10.64 -3.17 37.40
N LEU A 548 9.37 -3.24 37.03
CA LEU A 548 8.53 -4.44 37.09
C LEU A 548 8.85 -5.46 35.99
N ASN A 549 9.87 -5.20 35.15
CA ASN A 549 10.27 -6.09 34.08
C ASN A 549 10.57 -7.53 34.54
N GLU A 550 11.35 -7.71 35.61
CA GLU A 550 11.69 -9.05 36.12
C GLU A 550 10.48 -9.77 36.75
N PRO A 551 9.66 -9.13 37.61
CA PRO A 551 8.40 -9.71 38.07
C PRO A 551 7.46 -10.13 36.93
N ILE A 552 7.30 -9.28 35.90
CA ILE A 552 6.44 -9.57 34.75
C ILE A 552 6.97 -10.77 33.96
N LYS A 553 8.30 -10.88 33.78
CA LYS A 553 8.93 -12.03 33.14
C LYS A 553 8.64 -13.34 33.90
N GLN A 554 8.74 -13.33 35.22
CA GLN A 554 8.41 -14.50 36.05
C GLN A 554 6.92 -14.85 35.98
N LEU A 555 6.05 -13.84 36.03
CA LEU A 555 4.61 -14.01 35.86
C LEU A 555 4.30 -14.69 34.51
N CYS A 556 4.96 -14.25 33.44
CA CYS A 556 4.73 -14.83 32.12
C CYS A 556 5.16 -16.29 32.03
N ALA A 557 6.30 -16.63 32.61
CA ALA A 557 6.80 -18.00 32.65
C ALA A 557 5.89 -18.96 33.44
N ASN A 558 5.19 -18.45 34.46
CA ASN A 558 4.36 -19.25 35.36
C ASN A 558 2.91 -19.40 34.87
N PHE A 559 2.27 -18.31 34.43
CA PHE A 559 0.83 -18.28 34.17
C PHE A 559 0.43 -18.56 32.73
N PHE A 560 1.26 -18.17 31.76
CA PHE A 560 0.88 -18.19 30.34
C PHE A 560 1.48 -19.35 29.56
N LYS A 561 2.26 -20.22 30.21
CA LYS A 561 2.86 -21.38 29.54
C LYS A 561 1.77 -22.32 29.02
N ASN A 562 1.85 -22.69 27.73
CA ASN A 562 0.91 -23.56 27.01
C ASN A 562 -0.52 -23.02 26.86
N GLN A 563 -0.76 -21.74 27.14
CA GLN A 563 -2.07 -21.14 26.95
C GLN A 563 -2.28 -20.82 25.47
N LYS A 564 -3.54 -20.93 25.00
CA LYS A 564 -3.90 -20.62 23.59
C LYS A 564 -4.65 -19.32 23.44
N SER A 565 -5.38 -18.92 24.47
CA SER A 565 -6.24 -17.75 24.48
C SER A 565 -6.02 -16.93 25.74
N LEU A 566 -6.27 -15.62 25.66
CA LEU A 566 -6.21 -14.69 26.78
C LEU A 566 -7.30 -13.63 26.65
N LEU A 567 -7.93 -13.29 27.78
CA LEU A 567 -8.94 -12.24 27.83
C LEU A 567 -8.40 -10.99 28.56
N LEU A 568 -8.52 -9.82 27.96
CA LEU A 568 -8.20 -8.53 28.57
C LEU A 568 -9.46 -7.75 28.87
N LEU A 569 -9.59 -7.25 30.10
CA LEU A 569 -10.77 -6.53 30.55
C LEU A 569 -10.42 -5.10 30.98
N GLY A 570 -11.11 -4.13 30.38
CA GLY A 570 -11.00 -2.72 30.70
C GLY A 570 -12.35 -2.01 30.64
N ARG A 571 -12.45 -0.83 31.24
CA ARG A 571 -13.66 0.01 31.21
C ARG A 571 -13.29 1.48 31.12
N GLY A 572 -14.17 2.29 30.53
CA GLY A 572 -13.96 3.73 30.40
C GLY A 572 -12.67 4.02 29.63
N SER A 573 -11.81 4.88 30.18
CA SER A 573 -10.50 5.22 29.60
C SER A 573 -9.52 4.04 29.52
N GLN A 574 -9.79 2.96 30.25
CA GLN A 574 -8.95 1.75 30.26
C GLN A 574 -9.34 0.72 29.20
N PHE A 575 -10.52 0.86 28.56
CA PHE A 575 -10.92 -0.06 27.50
C PHE A 575 -10.01 0.03 26.25
N PRO A 576 -9.62 1.23 25.77
CA PRO A 576 -8.62 1.37 24.72
C PRO A 576 -7.26 0.77 25.10
N THR A 577 -6.84 0.89 26.36
CA THR A 577 -5.62 0.24 26.86
C THR A 577 -5.70 -1.28 26.78
N ALA A 578 -6.86 -1.87 27.09
CA ALA A 578 -7.09 -3.30 26.94
C ALA A 578 -7.03 -3.73 25.46
N LEU A 579 -7.66 -2.98 24.56
CA LEU A 579 -7.60 -3.21 23.11
C LEU A 579 -6.18 -3.17 22.57
N GLU A 580 -5.38 -2.18 23.01
CA GLU A 580 -3.99 -2.07 22.62
C GLU A 580 -3.15 -3.24 23.13
N GLY A 581 -3.30 -3.62 24.40
CA GLY A 581 -2.61 -4.80 24.95
C GLY A 581 -2.96 -6.08 24.20
N ALA A 582 -4.24 -6.27 23.86
CA ALA A 582 -4.69 -7.44 23.10
C ALA A 582 -4.11 -7.46 21.68
N LEU A 583 -4.01 -6.29 21.04
CA LEU A 583 -3.36 -6.17 19.73
C LEU A 583 -1.87 -6.50 19.81
N LYS A 584 -1.12 -5.96 20.78
CA LYS A 584 0.31 -6.27 20.96
C LYS A 584 0.57 -7.75 21.17
N ILE A 585 -0.20 -8.39 22.06
CA ILE A 585 -0.08 -9.83 22.32
C ILE A 585 -0.34 -10.62 21.02
N LYS A 586 -1.42 -10.31 20.29
CA LYS A 586 -1.72 -10.97 19.01
C LYS A 586 -0.60 -10.80 17.97
N GLU A 587 -0.06 -9.60 17.84
CA GLU A 587 0.93 -9.26 16.80
C GLU A 587 2.24 -10.03 16.97
N ILE A 588 2.74 -10.16 18.21
CA ILE A 588 4.11 -10.67 18.43
C ILE A 588 4.17 -12.06 19.05
N SER A 589 3.21 -12.44 19.89
CA SER A 589 3.19 -13.79 20.50
C SER A 589 2.28 -14.77 19.75
N TYR A 590 1.43 -14.27 18.85
CA TYR A 590 0.40 -15.05 18.13
C TYR A 590 -0.62 -15.76 19.01
N LEU A 591 -0.64 -15.43 20.31
CA LEU A 591 -1.67 -15.89 21.23
C LEU A 591 -2.99 -15.23 20.85
N HIS A 592 -4.09 -15.99 20.87
CA HIS A 592 -5.39 -15.42 20.63
C HIS A 592 -5.80 -14.54 21.81
N CYS A 593 -5.64 -13.23 21.66
CA CYS A 593 -5.94 -12.28 22.70
C CYS A 593 -7.11 -11.37 22.31
N GLU A 594 -8.15 -11.38 23.13
CA GLU A 594 -9.34 -10.55 22.92
C GLU A 594 -9.51 -9.56 24.08
N ALA A 595 -9.83 -8.31 23.75
CA ALA A 595 -10.15 -7.29 24.74
C ALA A 595 -11.65 -7.05 24.77
N VAL A 596 -12.22 -7.09 25.98
CA VAL A 596 -13.65 -6.95 26.20
C VAL A 596 -13.89 -5.84 27.20
N MET A 597 -14.92 -5.03 26.92
CA MET A 597 -15.36 -4.02 27.87
C MET A 597 -15.98 -4.71 29.08
N SER A 598 -15.51 -4.43 30.29
CA SER A 598 -15.93 -5.18 31.49
C SER A 598 -17.43 -5.09 31.79
N GLY A 599 -18.12 -4.05 31.27
CA GLY A 599 -19.58 -3.94 31.33
C GLY A 599 -20.34 -4.98 30.51
N GLU A 600 -19.73 -5.48 29.43
CA GLU A 600 -20.31 -6.42 28.47
C GLU A 600 -20.11 -7.89 28.84
N LEU A 601 -19.34 -8.18 29.91
CA LEU A 601 -19.09 -9.54 30.36
C LEU A 601 -20.38 -10.36 30.47
N LYS A 602 -21.36 -9.85 31.19
CA LYS A 602 -22.66 -10.50 31.42
C LYS A 602 -23.52 -10.67 30.16
N HIS A 603 -23.16 -10.05 29.04
CA HIS A 603 -23.88 -10.12 27.78
C HIS A 603 -23.36 -11.22 26.83
N GLY A 604 -22.46 -12.09 27.31
CA GLY A 604 -22.10 -13.35 26.65
C GLY A 604 -20.68 -13.83 26.96
N VAL A 605 -19.72 -12.91 27.01
CA VAL A 605 -18.29 -13.21 27.18
C VAL A 605 -17.99 -13.96 28.48
N LEU A 606 -18.77 -13.69 29.52
CA LEU A 606 -18.63 -14.33 30.83
C LEU A 606 -18.84 -15.86 30.80
N ALA A 607 -19.43 -16.40 29.73
CA ALA A 607 -19.53 -17.85 29.50
C ALA A 607 -18.18 -18.50 29.16
N LEU A 608 -17.19 -17.72 28.71
CA LEU A 608 -15.83 -18.19 28.43
C LEU A 608 -14.97 -18.30 29.69
N VAL A 609 -15.39 -17.68 30.80
CA VAL A 609 -14.60 -17.61 32.03
C VAL A 609 -14.67 -18.95 32.77
N ASP A 610 -13.53 -19.60 32.91
CA ASP A 610 -13.30 -20.80 33.71
C ASP A 610 -11.97 -20.69 34.49
N GLU A 611 -11.56 -21.79 35.14
CA GLU A 611 -10.31 -21.84 35.91
C GLU A 611 -9.04 -21.85 35.04
N ASN A 612 -9.16 -22.15 33.74
CA ASN A 612 -8.04 -22.36 32.83
C ASN A 612 -7.73 -21.12 31.98
N LEU A 613 -8.76 -20.34 31.62
CA LEU A 613 -8.65 -19.15 30.77
C LEU A 613 -7.90 -18.04 31.54
N PRO A 614 -6.73 -17.61 31.06
CA PRO A 614 -6.04 -16.47 31.64
C PRO A 614 -6.79 -15.17 31.36
N ILE A 615 -7.01 -14.39 32.40
CA ILE A 615 -7.72 -13.11 32.33
C ILE A 615 -6.83 -12.02 32.92
N ILE A 616 -6.60 -10.93 32.18
CA ILE A 616 -5.94 -9.74 32.69
C ILE A 616 -7.00 -8.65 32.85
N MET A 617 -7.12 -8.05 34.03
CA MET A 617 -8.09 -6.98 34.31
C MET A 617 -7.37 -5.69 34.72
N ILE A 618 -7.79 -4.57 34.14
CA ILE A 618 -7.27 -3.24 34.50
C ILE A 618 -8.25 -2.60 35.51
N LEU A 619 -7.85 -2.54 36.79
CA LEU A 619 -8.62 -1.96 37.90
C LEU A 619 -7.79 -0.91 38.65
N THR A 620 -7.63 0.24 38.03
CA THR A 620 -7.00 1.41 38.68
C THR A 620 -8.07 2.33 39.29
N ARG A 621 -7.68 3.14 40.28
CA ARG A 621 -8.58 4.00 41.07
C ARG A 621 -9.03 5.22 40.26
N ASP A 622 -10.16 5.07 39.59
CA ASP A 622 -10.91 6.13 38.91
C ASP A 622 -12.35 6.25 39.48
N GLU A 623 -13.17 7.13 38.89
CA GLU A 623 -14.59 7.29 39.28
C GLU A 623 -15.43 6.04 39.00
N ILE A 624 -14.98 5.15 38.12
CA ILE A 624 -15.70 3.97 37.63
C ILE A 624 -15.26 2.69 38.38
N PHE A 625 -14.29 2.80 39.29
CA PHE A 625 -13.67 1.69 40.01
C PHE A 625 -14.69 0.72 40.63
N THR A 626 -15.74 1.23 41.28
CA THR A 626 -16.79 0.39 41.90
C THR A 626 -17.49 -0.51 40.88
N LYS A 627 -17.72 -0.02 39.66
CA LYS A 627 -18.33 -0.79 38.57
C LYS A 627 -17.36 -1.82 38.00
N SER A 628 -16.06 -1.52 37.97
CA SER A 628 -15.01 -2.46 37.54
C SER A 628 -14.79 -3.56 38.59
N LEU A 629 -14.88 -3.22 39.89
CA LEU A 629 -14.78 -4.18 40.99
C LEU A 629 -15.92 -5.21 40.94
N ASN A 630 -17.14 -4.79 40.58
CA ASN A 630 -18.25 -5.72 40.36
C ASN A 630 -17.96 -6.73 39.24
N ALA A 631 -17.26 -6.31 38.17
CA ALA A 631 -16.84 -7.21 37.10
C ALA A 631 -15.77 -8.20 37.59
N TYR A 632 -14.82 -7.74 38.40
CA TYR A 632 -13.82 -8.60 39.04
C TYR A 632 -14.49 -9.69 39.91
N GLN A 633 -15.45 -9.31 40.75
CA GLN A 633 -16.21 -10.26 41.57
C GLN A 633 -16.97 -11.30 40.73
N GLN A 634 -17.49 -10.90 39.57
CA GLN A 634 -18.18 -11.82 38.64
C GLN A 634 -17.25 -12.87 38.02
N VAL A 635 -15.99 -12.49 37.76
CA VAL A 635 -14.94 -13.41 37.25
C VAL A 635 -14.54 -14.39 38.35
N ILE A 636 -14.24 -13.88 39.56
CA ILE A 636 -13.88 -14.72 40.71
C ILE A 636 -15.00 -15.71 41.06
N ALA A 637 -16.26 -15.27 41.03
CA ALA A 637 -17.41 -16.13 41.32
C ALA A 637 -17.57 -17.32 40.36
N ARG A 638 -16.87 -17.34 39.22
CA ARG A 638 -16.87 -18.41 38.22
C ARG A 638 -15.58 -19.23 38.21
N GLY A 639 -14.74 -19.08 39.24
CA GLY A 639 -13.46 -19.79 39.35
C GLY A 639 -12.32 -19.18 38.55
N GLY A 640 -12.55 -18.05 37.85
CA GLY A 640 -11.48 -17.35 37.13
C GLY A 640 -10.43 -16.82 38.09
N ARG A 641 -9.15 -16.94 37.70
CA ARG A 641 -7.99 -16.41 38.45
C ARG A 641 -7.36 -15.25 37.67
N PRO A 642 -7.90 -14.03 37.79
CA PRO A 642 -7.42 -12.91 37.00
C PRO A 642 -6.05 -12.42 37.51
N ILE A 643 -5.28 -11.83 36.60
CA ILE A 643 -4.15 -10.95 36.91
C ILE A 643 -4.68 -9.53 36.88
N VAL A 644 -4.49 -8.78 37.97
CA VAL A 644 -5.05 -7.44 38.11
C VAL A 644 -3.96 -6.38 38.06
N ILE A 645 -4.10 -5.43 37.13
CA ILE A 645 -3.32 -4.19 37.12
C ILE A 645 -4.03 -3.18 38.03
N CYS A 646 -3.45 -2.90 39.19
CA CYS A 646 -4.03 -2.03 40.23
C CYS A 646 -3.03 -0.98 40.70
N ASN A 647 -3.49 0.00 41.49
CA ASN A 647 -2.57 0.96 42.09
C ASN A 647 -1.77 0.34 43.25
N HIS A 648 -0.63 0.96 43.60
CA HIS A 648 0.16 0.54 44.76
C HIS A 648 -0.68 0.46 46.05
N GLU A 649 -0.43 -0.60 46.82
CA GLU A 649 -1.02 -0.84 48.15
C GLU A 649 -2.56 -0.86 48.17
N ASP A 650 -3.22 -1.29 47.08
CA ASP A 650 -4.68 -1.41 47.06
C ASP A 650 -5.17 -2.61 47.91
N PRO A 651 -5.97 -2.38 48.97
CA PRO A 651 -6.34 -3.44 49.93
C PRO A 651 -7.41 -4.41 49.42
N GLU A 652 -8.09 -4.10 48.30
CA GLU A 652 -9.22 -4.91 47.80
C GLU A 652 -8.80 -6.25 47.18
N PHE A 653 -7.53 -6.38 46.78
CA PHE A 653 -7.04 -7.55 46.05
C PHE A 653 -6.16 -8.43 46.94
N SER A 654 -6.69 -9.59 47.33
CA SER A 654 -5.95 -10.59 48.12
C SER A 654 -5.03 -11.43 47.24
N SER A 655 -3.76 -11.56 47.63
CA SER A 655 -2.75 -12.36 46.91
C SER A 655 -3.06 -13.87 46.88
N ALA A 656 -4.02 -14.35 47.65
CA ALA A 656 -4.42 -15.76 47.66
C ALA A 656 -5.27 -16.17 46.44
N GLN A 657 -5.95 -15.21 45.79
CA GLN A 657 -6.89 -15.47 44.71
C GLN A 657 -6.48 -14.83 43.37
N THR A 658 -5.59 -13.84 43.41
CA THR A 658 -5.33 -12.93 42.30
C THR A 658 -3.86 -12.51 42.30
N GLU A 659 -3.22 -12.54 41.13
CA GLU A 659 -1.89 -11.95 40.93
C GLU A 659 -2.00 -10.46 40.66
N LYS A 660 -1.07 -9.68 41.20
CA LYS A 660 -1.13 -8.21 41.14
C LYS A 660 0.04 -7.63 40.37
N ILE A 661 -0.27 -6.67 39.51
CA ILE A 661 0.71 -5.78 38.88
C ILE A 661 0.41 -4.37 39.40
N GLU A 662 1.24 -3.90 40.32
CA GLU A 662 1.03 -2.64 41.01
C GLU A 662 1.67 -1.49 40.24
N VAL A 663 0.89 -0.48 39.87
CA VAL A 663 1.33 0.71 39.11
C VAL A 663 1.05 2.01 39.88
N PRO A 664 1.85 3.07 39.68
CA PRO A 664 1.62 4.33 40.36
C PRO A 664 0.28 4.98 39.96
N LYS A 665 -0.30 5.74 40.91
CA LYS A 665 -1.51 6.51 40.67
C LYS A 665 -1.17 7.83 39.97
N THR A 666 -1.92 8.16 38.93
CA THR A 666 -1.84 9.46 38.26
C THR A 666 -3.25 10.01 38.02
N VAL A 667 -3.34 11.07 37.21
CA VAL A 667 -4.61 11.64 36.77
C VAL A 667 -5.36 10.59 35.93
N ASP A 668 -6.66 10.45 36.16
CA ASP A 668 -7.54 9.47 35.51
C ASP A 668 -7.39 9.38 33.97
N CYS A 669 -7.31 10.51 33.28
CA CYS A 669 -7.13 10.54 31.81
C CYS A 669 -5.71 10.14 31.35
N LEU A 670 -4.72 10.19 32.25
CA LEU A 670 -3.33 9.79 32.01
C LEU A 670 -3.03 8.36 32.44
N GLN A 671 -3.88 7.75 33.28
CA GLN A 671 -3.62 6.43 33.85
C GLN A 671 -3.49 5.33 32.77
N GLY A 672 -4.17 5.50 31.62
CA GLY A 672 -4.01 4.60 30.47
C GLY A 672 -2.60 4.56 29.88
N LEU A 673 -1.81 5.63 30.02
CA LEU A 673 -0.39 5.68 29.63
C LEU A 673 0.47 4.77 30.50
N LEU A 674 0.16 4.71 31.79
CA LEU A 674 0.89 3.86 32.74
C LEU A 674 0.52 2.39 32.55
N ASN A 675 -0.78 2.12 32.42
CA ASN A 675 -1.33 0.76 32.39
C ASN A 675 -0.98 -0.02 31.11
N VAL A 676 -0.61 0.66 30.02
CA VAL A 676 -0.21 -0.01 28.77
C VAL A 676 1.21 -0.61 28.85
N ILE A 677 2.11 -0.04 29.65
CA ILE A 677 3.52 -0.48 29.71
C ILE A 677 3.64 -1.92 30.22
N PRO A 678 2.93 -2.34 31.30
CA PRO A 678 2.93 -3.75 31.70
C PRO A 678 2.44 -4.68 30.60
N LEU A 679 1.43 -4.27 29.81
CA LEU A 679 0.89 -5.07 28.71
C LEU A 679 1.91 -5.21 27.56
N GLN A 680 2.66 -4.15 27.26
CA GLN A 680 3.77 -4.19 26.31
C GLN A 680 4.87 -5.15 26.79
N LEU A 681 5.25 -5.09 28.07
CA LEU A 681 6.24 -6.00 28.66
C LEU A 681 5.75 -7.46 28.68
N ILE A 682 4.48 -7.70 29.02
CA ILE A 682 3.86 -9.03 28.95
C ILE A 682 3.94 -9.55 27.51
N SER A 683 3.52 -8.75 26.53
CA SER A 683 3.57 -9.17 25.13
C SER A 683 5.00 -9.54 24.68
N TYR A 684 6.00 -8.75 25.08
CA TYR A 684 7.42 -9.01 24.80
C TYR A 684 7.88 -10.33 25.41
N TRP A 685 7.66 -10.54 26.71
CA TRP A 685 8.12 -11.75 27.41
C TRP A 685 7.37 -13.01 26.97
N LEU A 686 6.11 -12.90 26.57
CA LEU A 686 5.38 -14.01 25.95
C LEU A 686 6.03 -14.44 24.64
N ALA A 687 6.34 -13.49 23.75
CA ALA A 687 6.99 -13.80 22.47
C ALA A 687 8.39 -14.40 22.66
N VAL A 688 9.19 -13.83 23.58
CA VAL A 688 10.52 -14.35 23.90
C VAL A 688 10.45 -15.75 24.54
N GLY A 689 9.45 -15.99 25.40
CA GLY A 689 9.23 -17.29 26.03
C GLY A 689 8.94 -18.42 25.03
N GLU A 690 8.27 -18.10 23.92
CA GLU A 690 7.98 -19.01 22.80
C GLU A 690 9.11 -19.07 21.75
N GLY A 691 10.21 -18.34 21.96
CA GLY A 691 11.33 -18.28 21.01
C GLY A 691 11.02 -17.54 19.71
N LEU A 692 10.00 -16.67 19.72
CA LEU A 692 9.58 -15.87 18.57
C LEU A 692 10.43 -14.61 18.43
N ASN A 693 10.59 -14.13 17.19
CA ASN A 693 11.29 -12.88 16.93
C ASN A 693 10.35 -11.68 17.08
N VAL A 694 10.55 -10.91 18.15
CA VAL A 694 9.68 -9.79 18.50
C VAL A 694 9.78 -8.61 17.53
N ASP A 695 10.96 -8.39 16.93
CA ASP A 695 11.17 -7.29 15.97
C ASP A 695 10.59 -7.63 14.59
N PHE A 696 10.38 -8.92 14.29
CA PHE A 696 9.95 -9.42 12.97
C PHE A 696 8.78 -10.42 13.09
N PRO A 697 7.57 -9.95 13.45
CA PRO A 697 6.39 -10.80 13.50
C PRO A 697 5.98 -11.24 12.09
N ARG A 698 5.61 -12.52 11.95
CA ARG A 698 5.24 -13.15 10.66
C ARG A 698 4.07 -12.42 10.00
N ASN A 699 4.06 -12.39 8.68
CA ASN A 699 2.99 -11.82 7.83
C ASN A 699 2.75 -10.32 8.01
N LEU A 700 3.55 -9.63 8.83
CA LEU A 700 3.43 -8.19 9.09
C LEU A 700 4.71 -7.44 8.73
N ALA A 701 4.52 -6.24 8.19
CA ALA A 701 5.55 -5.21 8.02
C ALA A 701 5.13 -3.98 8.82
N LYS A 702 6.10 -3.14 9.22
CA LYS A 702 5.85 -2.00 10.11
C LYS A 702 4.80 -1.01 9.58
N SER A 703 4.79 -0.74 8.28
CA SER A 703 3.88 0.23 7.67
C SER A 703 3.06 -0.42 6.54
N VAL A 704 1.73 -0.40 6.67
CA VAL A 704 0.83 -0.82 5.60
C VAL A 704 0.66 0.35 4.63
N THR A 705 1.44 0.32 3.57
CA THR A 705 1.48 1.36 2.55
C THR A 705 0.79 0.93 1.23
N VAL A 706 0.29 -0.31 1.19
CA VAL A 706 -0.50 -0.91 0.09
C VAL A 706 -1.85 -1.39 0.62
N ASP A 707 -2.91 -1.21 -0.16
CA ASP A 707 -4.26 -1.72 0.12
C ASP A 707 -4.50 -3.06 -0.60
N TYR A 708 -5.04 -4.04 0.12
CA TYR A 708 -5.33 -5.41 -0.36
C TYR A 708 -6.67 -5.51 -1.11
N ILE A 709 -7.56 -4.51 -1.00
CA ILE A 709 -8.94 -4.58 -1.55
C ILE A 709 -8.97 -4.48 -3.08
N CYS A 710 -7.95 -3.88 -3.72
CA CYS A 710 -7.87 -3.81 -5.18
C CYS A 710 -7.63 -5.17 -5.85
N LEU A 711 -7.10 -6.19 -5.14
CA LEU A 711 -6.86 -7.51 -5.72
C LEU A 711 -8.18 -8.21 -6.10
N TRP A 712 -9.24 -8.08 -5.29
CA TRP A 712 -10.46 -8.88 -5.49
C TRP A 712 -11.29 -8.42 -6.69
N ARG A 713 -11.36 -7.11 -6.95
CA ARG A 713 -12.09 -6.57 -8.12
C ARG A 713 -11.34 -6.80 -9.45
N PHE A 714 -10.02 -6.98 -9.42
CA PHE A 714 -9.16 -7.22 -10.59
C PHE A 714 -8.95 -8.70 -10.95
N PHE A 715 -9.37 -9.63 -10.09
CA PHE A 715 -9.21 -11.08 -10.29
C PHE A 715 -10.06 -11.65 -11.44
N LEU A 716 -11.08 -10.91 -11.91
CA LEU A 716 -12.05 -11.34 -12.93
C LEU A 716 -11.51 -11.49 -14.36
N LEU A 717 -10.25 -11.16 -14.64
CA LEU A 717 -9.75 -11.06 -16.01
C LEU A 717 -9.18 -12.35 -16.64
N PHE A 718 -9.15 -13.49 -15.95
CA PHE A 718 -8.75 -14.79 -16.57
C PHE A 718 -9.44 -16.02 -15.96
N ILE A 719 -10.64 -15.87 -15.38
CA ILE A 719 -11.36 -16.98 -14.72
C ILE A 719 -12.17 -17.82 -15.72
N GLY A 720 -12.43 -17.31 -16.93
CA GLY A 720 -13.23 -17.98 -17.95
C GLY A 720 -12.50 -19.10 -18.70
N SER A 721 -11.25 -19.40 -18.34
CA SER A 721 -10.45 -20.41 -19.04
C SER A 721 -11.15 -21.78 -19.02
N GLY A 722 -11.47 -22.26 -20.21
CA GLY A 722 -12.20 -23.50 -20.38
C GLY A 722 -13.69 -23.43 -20.01
N LEU A 723 -14.38 -22.29 -19.92
CA LEU A 723 -15.85 -22.28 -19.97
C LEU A 723 -16.36 -22.54 -21.39
N ARG A 724 -17.59 -23.06 -21.53
CA ARG A 724 -18.35 -23.13 -22.79
C ARG A 724 -19.65 -22.34 -22.66
N ILE A 725 -19.83 -21.31 -23.48
CA ILE A 725 -20.95 -20.35 -23.35
C ILE A 725 -21.73 -20.28 -24.65
N ALA A 726 -23.06 -20.28 -24.56
CA ALA A 726 -23.95 -20.08 -25.70
C ALA A 726 -24.55 -18.66 -25.66
N ILE A 727 -24.64 -18.01 -26.81
CA ILE A 727 -25.34 -16.75 -27.02
C ILE A 727 -26.52 -17.03 -27.95
N VAL A 728 -27.74 -16.80 -27.46
CA VAL A 728 -28.97 -16.90 -28.25
C VAL A 728 -29.51 -15.51 -28.47
N HIS A 729 -29.81 -15.14 -29.71
CA HIS A 729 -30.26 -13.78 -29.99
C HIS A 729 -31.40 -13.67 -30.99
N GLY A 730 -32.22 -12.63 -30.87
CA GLY A 730 -33.23 -12.27 -31.86
C GLY A 730 -32.62 -11.69 -33.15
N ARG A 731 -33.36 -11.78 -34.26
CA ARG A 731 -33.00 -11.14 -35.55
C ARG A 731 -33.71 -9.81 -35.79
N TRP A 732 -34.70 -9.47 -34.98
CA TRP A 732 -35.33 -8.14 -35.03
C TRP A 732 -34.46 -7.13 -34.27
N ASN A 733 -34.35 -5.91 -34.80
CA ASN A 733 -33.52 -4.83 -34.22
C ASN A 733 -32.00 -5.11 -34.23
N MET A 734 -31.47 -5.71 -35.31
CA MET A 734 -30.03 -6.02 -35.43
C MET A 734 -29.09 -4.82 -35.29
N GLY A 735 -29.55 -3.59 -35.60
CA GLY A 735 -28.76 -2.39 -35.36
C GLY A 735 -28.40 -2.16 -33.89
N ILE A 736 -29.22 -2.67 -32.96
CA ILE A 736 -28.99 -2.63 -31.50
C ILE A 736 -28.39 -3.96 -31.02
N ILE A 737 -28.92 -5.09 -31.51
CA ILE A 737 -28.51 -6.43 -31.07
C ILE A 737 -27.07 -6.77 -31.49
N GLY A 738 -26.64 -6.38 -32.69
CA GLY A 738 -25.28 -6.66 -33.18
C GLY A 738 -24.19 -6.16 -32.23
N PRO A 739 -24.16 -4.85 -31.89
CA PRO A 739 -23.19 -4.30 -30.95
C PRO A 739 -23.27 -4.93 -29.55
N LEU A 740 -24.45 -5.36 -29.09
CA LEU A 740 -24.61 -6.06 -27.80
C LEU A 740 -23.98 -7.47 -27.85
N ILE A 741 -24.13 -8.19 -28.96
CA ILE A 741 -23.45 -9.48 -29.17
C ILE A 741 -21.94 -9.28 -29.19
N ASP A 742 -21.46 -8.25 -29.90
CA ASP A 742 -20.03 -7.95 -30.00
C ASP A 742 -19.44 -7.57 -28.64
N GLY A 743 -20.16 -6.76 -27.85
CA GLY A 743 -19.80 -6.44 -26.47
C GLY A 743 -19.72 -7.69 -25.59
N ALA A 744 -20.71 -8.57 -25.66
CA ALA A 744 -20.70 -9.84 -24.93
C ALA A 744 -19.50 -10.72 -25.33
N LYS A 745 -19.29 -10.93 -26.63
CA LYS A 745 -18.16 -11.73 -27.14
C LYS A 745 -16.81 -11.14 -26.74
N LYS A 746 -16.63 -9.83 -26.92
CA LYS A 746 -15.42 -9.11 -26.51
C LYS A 746 -15.12 -9.36 -25.04
N ARG A 747 -16.15 -9.32 -24.18
CA ARG A 747 -15.95 -9.56 -22.75
C ARG A 747 -15.65 -11.02 -22.42
N LEU A 748 -16.32 -11.98 -23.07
CA LEU A 748 -16.04 -13.41 -22.91
C LEU A 748 -14.60 -13.76 -23.31
N LEU A 749 -14.13 -13.24 -24.44
CA LEU A 749 -12.75 -13.42 -24.91
C LEU A 749 -11.76 -12.76 -23.94
N ALA A 750 -12.05 -11.54 -23.48
CA ALA A 750 -11.22 -10.84 -22.49
C ALA A 750 -11.14 -11.55 -21.14
N ALA A 751 -12.13 -12.40 -20.80
CA ALA A 751 -12.14 -13.22 -19.59
C ALA A 751 -11.44 -14.59 -19.76
N GLY A 752 -10.93 -14.89 -20.96
CA GLY A 752 -10.20 -16.13 -21.26
C GLY A 752 -11.05 -17.28 -21.80
N VAL A 753 -12.31 -17.05 -22.21
CA VAL A 753 -13.13 -18.06 -22.89
C VAL A 753 -12.63 -18.21 -24.33
N ALA A 754 -12.22 -19.40 -24.75
CA ALA A 754 -11.73 -19.61 -26.12
C ALA A 754 -12.84 -19.39 -27.15
N GLU A 755 -12.48 -18.88 -28.33
CA GLU A 755 -13.45 -18.54 -29.37
C GLU A 755 -14.24 -19.78 -29.84
N GLU A 756 -13.61 -20.95 -29.95
CA GLU A 756 -14.30 -22.21 -30.27
C GLU A 756 -15.35 -22.64 -29.22
N ASN A 757 -15.29 -22.10 -28.01
CA ASN A 757 -16.20 -22.40 -26.92
C ASN A 757 -17.39 -21.42 -26.83
N ILE A 758 -17.45 -20.41 -27.70
CA ILE A 758 -18.54 -19.45 -27.78
C ILE A 758 -19.45 -19.83 -28.96
N MET A 759 -20.63 -20.37 -28.67
CA MET A 759 -21.63 -20.67 -29.71
C MET A 759 -22.60 -19.50 -29.83
N THR A 760 -22.92 -19.06 -31.06
CA THR A 760 -23.96 -18.06 -31.30
C THR A 760 -25.08 -18.64 -32.16
N GLN A 761 -26.34 -18.52 -31.72
CA GLN A 761 -27.51 -19.00 -32.43
C GLN A 761 -28.57 -17.89 -32.53
N SER A 762 -29.12 -17.70 -33.73
CA SER A 762 -30.18 -16.72 -33.95
C SER A 762 -31.58 -17.35 -33.94
N VAL A 763 -32.57 -16.56 -33.53
CA VAL A 763 -34.01 -16.84 -33.57
C VAL A 763 -34.78 -15.69 -34.25
N PRO A 764 -36.01 -15.90 -34.75
CA PRO A 764 -36.79 -14.83 -35.39
C PRO A 764 -36.94 -13.55 -34.54
N GLY A 765 -37.42 -13.66 -33.30
CA GLY A 765 -37.58 -12.52 -32.40
C GLY A 765 -37.32 -12.89 -30.93
N SER A 766 -37.54 -11.93 -30.02
CA SER A 766 -37.31 -12.14 -28.59
C SER A 766 -38.24 -13.18 -27.97
N TYR A 767 -39.42 -13.41 -28.56
CA TYR A 767 -40.41 -14.37 -28.07
C TYR A 767 -39.89 -15.82 -28.11
N GLU A 768 -39.07 -16.17 -29.10
CA GLU A 768 -38.51 -17.52 -29.25
C GLU A 768 -37.26 -17.78 -28.41
N LEU A 769 -36.71 -16.77 -27.71
CA LEU A 769 -35.49 -16.90 -26.91
C LEU A 769 -35.56 -17.99 -25.83
N PRO A 770 -36.64 -18.12 -25.03
CA PRO A 770 -36.75 -19.19 -24.05
C PRO A 770 -36.67 -20.58 -24.68
N PHE A 771 -37.39 -20.79 -25.78
CA PHE A 771 -37.41 -22.08 -26.48
C PHE A 771 -36.04 -22.45 -27.03
N ALA A 772 -35.33 -21.49 -27.63
CA ALA A 772 -33.99 -21.73 -28.17
C ALA A 772 -32.95 -21.94 -27.06
N ALA A 773 -33.00 -21.19 -25.96
CA ALA A 773 -32.13 -21.41 -24.80
C ALA A 773 -32.31 -22.82 -24.23
N GLN A 774 -33.56 -23.27 -24.06
CA GLN A 774 -33.87 -24.62 -23.61
C GLN A 774 -33.33 -25.67 -24.58
N ARG A 775 -33.64 -25.54 -25.87
CA ARG A 775 -33.29 -26.53 -26.89
C ARG A 775 -31.78 -26.66 -27.09
N ILE A 776 -31.03 -25.55 -27.08
CA ILE A 776 -29.56 -25.56 -27.20
C ILE A 776 -28.95 -26.26 -25.99
N TYR A 777 -29.46 -25.96 -24.78
CA TYR A 777 -28.97 -26.64 -23.60
C TYR A 777 -29.29 -28.14 -23.63
N THR A 778 -30.53 -28.54 -23.90
CA THR A 778 -30.93 -29.95 -24.00
C THR A 778 -30.12 -30.69 -25.07
N ALA A 779 -29.90 -30.07 -26.24
CA ALA A 779 -29.07 -30.64 -27.29
C ALA A 779 -27.62 -30.82 -26.83
N SER A 780 -27.06 -29.85 -26.09
CA SER A 780 -25.69 -29.95 -25.54
C SER A 780 -25.56 -31.08 -24.51
N GLN A 781 -26.59 -31.31 -23.70
CA GLN A 781 -26.65 -32.43 -22.75
C GLN A 781 -26.72 -33.77 -23.47
N LEU A 782 -27.57 -33.89 -24.50
CA LEU A 782 -27.68 -35.12 -25.30
C LEU A 782 -26.40 -35.43 -26.06
N GLN A 783 -25.70 -34.42 -26.58
CA GLN A 783 -24.39 -34.59 -27.22
C GLN A 783 -23.34 -35.07 -26.22
N ALA A 784 -23.30 -34.49 -25.02
CA ALA A 784 -22.43 -34.95 -23.95
C ALA A 784 -22.75 -36.41 -23.53
N ALA A 785 -24.02 -36.77 -23.37
CA ALA A 785 -24.45 -38.11 -22.98
C ALA A 785 -24.19 -39.19 -24.05
N LYS A 786 -24.32 -38.84 -25.35
CA LYS A 786 -23.92 -39.72 -26.47
C LYS A 786 -22.41 -39.91 -26.56
N SER A 787 -21.61 -38.90 -26.19
CA SER A 787 -20.15 -39.06 -26.15
C SER A 787 -19.67 -39.98 -25.02
N SER A 788 -20.50 -40.18 -23.97
CA SER A 788 -20.24 -41.14 -22.89
C SER A 788 -20.87 -42.53 -23.12
N SER A 789 -21.69 -42.73 -24.17
CA SER A 789 -22.37 -44.02 -24.42
C SER A 789 -22.42 -44.38 -25.92
N SER A 790 -21.77 -45.51 -26.30
CA SER A 790 -21.63 -46.16 -27.63
C SER A 790 -20.55 -45.55 -28.58
N ALA A 791 -19.54 -46.24 -29.14
CA ALA A 791 -19.30 -47.67 -29.41
C ALA A 791 -20.55 -48.41 -29.89
N GLU A 792 -20.67 -48.53 -31.22
CA GLU A 792 -21.75 -49.11 -32.03
C GLU A 792 -22.80 -48.10 -32.52
N GLY A 793 -22.92 -48.04 -33.85
CA GLY A 793 -23.55 -46.94 -34.57
C GLY A 793 -25.03 -47.15 -34.89
N ILE A 794 -25.68 -46.03 -35.21
CA ILE A 794 -26.59 -45.80 -36.34
C ILE A 794 -26.55 -44.28 -36.60
N SER A 795 -26.34 -43.88 -37.85
CA SER A 795 -26.35 -42.47 -38.29
C SER A 795 -27.76 -41.90 -38.24
N ALA A 796 -27.94 -40.72 -37.63
CA ALA A 796 -29.16 -39.95 -37.68
C ALA A 796 -28.88 -38.57 -38.32
N THR A 797 -28.67 -38.57 -39.64
CA THR A 797 -28.70 -37.38 -40.50
C THR A 797 -30.11 -36.97 -40.94
N ASP A 798 -31.19 -37.58 -40.42
CA ASP A 798 -32.54 -37.43 -40.98
C ASP A 798 -33.58 -36.69 -40.09
N LEU A 799 -33.16 -35.77 -39.21
CA LEU A 799 -34.13 -34.94 -38.45
C LEU A 799 -34.09 -33.43 -38.81
N LEU A 800 -33.27 -33.04 -39.78
CA LEU A 800 -33.11 -31.64 -40.21
C LEU A 800 -33.37 -31.39 -41.70
N SER A 801 -33.85 -32.39 -42.45
CA SER A 801 -34.11 -32.29 -43.90
C SER A 801 -35.56 -32.65 -44.25
N SER A 802 -36.51 -31.83 -43.82
CA SER A 802 -37.79 -31.71 -44.53
C SER A 802 -38.44 -30.35 -44.30
N SER A 803 -37.80 -29.30 -44.81
CA SER A 803 -38.47 -28.30 -45.65
C SER A 803 -37.49 -27.20 -46.06
N THR A 804 -37.36 -27.05 -47.39
CA THR A 804 -36.77 -25.93 -48.14
C THR A 804 -35.24 -25.73 -48.04
N THR A 805 -34.50 -26.49 -48.85
CA THR A 805 -33.30 -26.02 -49.58
C THR A 805 -33.75 -25.65 -51.01
N ASP A 806 -33.19 -24.72 -51.77
CA ASP A 806 -31.79 -24.33 -52.02
C ASP A 806 -31.85 -23.08 -52.96
N LEU A 807 -30.98 -22.06 -53.04
CA LEU A 807 -29.56 -22.04 -53.45
C LEU A 807 -29.01 -20.59 -53.40
N SER A 808 -27.84 -20.35 -52.81
CA SER A 808 -26.62 -19.95 -53.53
C SER A 808 -25.47 -19.40 -52.65
N LYS A 809 -24.30 -20.03 -52.85
CA LYS A 809 -22.90 -19.58 -52.66
C LYS A 809 -22.18 -19.73 -51.29
N SER A 810 -21.70 -20.95 -51.08
CA SER A 810 -20.29 -21.39 -50.96
C SER A 810 -19.26 -20.59 -50.13
N GLY A 811 -18.70 -21.26 -49.10
CA GLY A 811 -17.39 -20.97 -48.50
C GLY A 811 -16.82 -22.20 -47.77
N LYS A 812 -15.70 -22.72 -48.29
CA LYS A 812 -14.82 -23.83 -47.88
C LYS A 812 -14.95 -24.39 -46.44
N GLN A 813 -15.15 -25.70 -46.34
CA GLN A 813 -14.97 -26.51 -45.12
C GLN A 813 -13.48 -26.75 -44.82
N SER A 814 -13.08 -26.56 -43.55
CA SER A 814 -11.88 -27.13 -42.92
C SER A 814 -12.30 -28.30 -42.00
N PRO A 815 -11.43 -29.29 -41.72
CA PRO A 815 -11.84 -30.53 -41.09
C PRO A 815 -12.14 -30.32 -39.60
N ALA A 816 -13.38 -30.57 -39.20
CA ALA A 816 -13.79 -30.55 -37.80
C ALA A 816 -13.12 -31.70 -37.04
N SER A 817 -12.28 -31.37 -36.06
CA SER A 817 -11.78 -32.32 -35.08
C SER A 817 -12.95 -32.83 -34.24
N ALA A 818 -13.22 -34.13 -34.36
CA ALA A 818 -14.10 -34.86 -33.47
C ALA A 818 -13.47 -34.91 -32.06
N ALA A 819 -13.79 -33.91 -31.23
CA ALA A 819 -13.56 -33.94 -29.79
C ALA A 819 -14.90 -33.69 -29.08
N ALA A 820 -15.24 -34.58 -28.14
CA ALA A 820 -16.50 -34.62 -27.41
C ALA A 820 -16.92 -33.24 -26.86
N SER A 821 -18.08 -32.72 -27.28
CA SER A 821 -18.52 -31.39 -26.88
C SER A 821 -19.24 -31.43 -25.52
N ARG A 822 -18.55 -31.01 -24.47
CA ARG A 822 -19.07 -30.76 -23.11
C ARG A 822 -20.31 -29.84 -23.09
N PRO A 823 -21.25 -29.96 -22.14
CA PRO A 823 -22.42 -29.08 -22.09
C PRO A 823 -22.06 -27.61 -21.83
N PHE A 824 -23.00 -26.69 -22.09
CA PHE A 824 -22.79 -25.28 -21.82
C PHE A 824 -22.81 -24.97 -20.31
N ASP A 825 -21.84 -24.18 -19.87
CA ASP A 825 -21.68 -23.72 -18.49
C ASP A 825 -22.67 -22.57 -18.19
N ALA A 826 -22.91 -21.68 -19.17
CA ALA A 826 -23.89 -20.58 -19.11
C ALA A 826 -24.49 -20.28 -20.50
N VAL A 827 -25.67 -19.66 -20.53
CA VAL A 827 -26.35 -19.20 -21.75
C VAL A 827 -26.68 -17.71 -21.63
N ILE A 828 -26.41 -16.91 -22.65
CA ILE A 828 -26.79 -15.49 -22.73
C ILE A 828 -27.95 -15.37 -23.71
N ALA A 829 -29.10 -14.83 -23.28
CA ALA A 829 -30.26 -14.61 -24.13
C ALA A 829 -30.41 -13.12 -24.45
N ILE A 830 -30.09 -12.71 -25.68
CA ILE A 830 -30.08 -11.31 -26.12
C ILE A 830 -31.32 -11.00 -26.97
N GLY A 831 -32.12 -10.04 -26.52
CA GLY A 831 -33.31 -9.59 -27.25
C GLY A 831 -33.52 -8.10 -27.08
N VAL A 832 -34.28 -7.50 -28.00
CA VAL A 832 -34.68 -6.08 -27.88
C VAL A 832 -36.17 -5.99 -28.20
N LEU A 833 -36.94 -5.49 -27.24
CA LEU A 833 -38.35 -5.16 -27.36
C LEU A 833 -38.47 -3.64 -27.25
N ILE A 834 -39.05 -3.02 -28.28
CA ILE A 834 -39.29 -1.58 -28.34
C ILE A 834 -40.80 -1.38 -28.20
N LYS A 835 -41.23 -0.47 -27.32
CA LYS A 835 -42.66 -0.20 -27.10
C LYS A 835 -43.31 0.36 -28.36
N GLY A 836 -44.25 -0.40 -28.93
CA GLY A 836 -45.12 0.05 -30.02
C GLY A 836 -46.43 0.65 -29.51
N GLU A 837 -47.37 0.88 -30.44
CA GLU A 837 -48.71 1.46 -30.14
C GLU A 837 -49.68 0.48 -29.46
N THR A 838 -49.31 -0.80 -29.34
CA THR A 838 -50.17 -1.86 -28.78
C THR A 838 -49.59 -2.46 -27.50
N MET A 839 -50.45 -3.08 -26.69
CA MET A 839 -50.07 -3.81 -25.45
C MET A 839 -49.20 -5.05 -25.70
N HIS A 840 -48.94 -5.41 -26.96
CA HIS A 840 -48.17 -6.59 -27.34
C HIS A 840 -46.76 -6.59 -26.75
N PHE A 841 -46.16 -5.40 -26.58
CA PHE A 841 -44.87 -5.21 -25.91
C PHE A 841 -44.87 -5.79 -24.49
N GLU A 842 -45.90 -5.48 -23.69
CA GLU A 842 -45.97 -5.90 -22.28
C GLU A 842 -46.17 -7.40 -22.17
N TYR A 843 -47.05 -7.98 -22.99
CA TYR A 843 -47.30 -9.42 -23.00
C TYR A 843 -46.08 -10.23 -23.45
N ILE A 844 -45.34 -9.78 -24.46
CA ILE A 844 -44.11 -10.47 -24.89
C ILE A 844 -43.01 -10.32 -23.85
N ALA A 845 -42.81 -9.12 -23.31
CA ALA A 845 -41.79 -8.88 -22.28
C ALA A 845 -42.00 -9.79 -21.06
N ASP A 846 -43.25 -9.89 -20.60
CA ASP A 846 -43.61 -10.74 -19.48
C ASP A 846 -43.44 -12.23 -19.79
N ALA A 847 -43.91 -12.69 -20.95
CA ALA A 847 -43.79 -14.09 -21.37
C ALA A 847 -42.33 -14.53 -21.54
N VAL A 848 -41.47 -13.68 -22.13
CA VAL A 848 -40.04 -13.99 -22.32
C VAL A 848 -39.30 -14.01 -21.00
N THR A 849 -39.59 -13.07 -20.10
CA THR A 849 -38.97 -13.00 -18.77
C THR A 849 -39.27 -14.25 -17.95
N HIS A 850 -40.55 -14.63 -17.85
CA HIS A 850 -40.96 -15.86 -17.17
C HIS A 850 -40.42 -17.12 -17.87
N GLY A 851 -40.39 -17.12 -19.21
CA GLY A 851 -39.84 -18.22 -19.99
C GLY A 851 -38.36 -18.48 -19.71
N LEU A 852 -37.51 -17.44 -19.77
CA LEU A 852 -36.07 -17.58 -19.50
C LEU A 852 -35.79 -17.97 -18.05
N MET A 853 -36.53 -17.39 -17.08
CA MET A 853 -36.43 -17.77 -15.68
C MET A 853 -36.77 -19.26 -15.47
N ARG A 854 -37.85 -19.73 -16.10
CA ARG A 854 -38.23 -21.14 -16.04
C ARG A 854 -37.18 -22.04 -16.66
N VAL A 855 -36.61 -21.66 -17.81
CA VAL A 855 -35.51 -22.43 -18.44
C VAL A 855 -34.30 -22.53 -17.51
N GLN A 856 -33.94 -21.45 -16.81
CA GLN A 856 -32.84 -21.48 -15.84
C GLN A 856 -33.12 -22.44 -14.68
N LEU A 857 -34.33 -22.40 -14.11
CA LEU A 857 -34.74 -23.29 -13.01
C LEU A 857 -34.81 -24.76 -13.45
N ASP A 858 -35.39 -25.04 -14.61
CA ASP A 858 -35.56 -26.40 -15.13
C ASP A 858 -34.23 -27.02 -15.60
N SER A 859 -33.32 -26.19 -16.14
CA SER A 859 -32.03 -26.66 -16.67
C SER A 859 -30.91 -26.68 -15.64
N GLY A 860 -31.02 -25.93 -14.56
CA GLY A 860 -29.92 -25.71 -13.60
C GLY A 860 -28.71 -25.01 -14.21
N VAL A 861 -28.90 -24.33 -15.35
CA VAL A 861 -27.88 -23.55 -16.07
C VAL A 861 -28.19 -22.07 -15.88
N PRO A 862 -27.19 -21.24 -15.54
CA PRO A 862 -27.33 -19.80 -15.59
C PRO A 862 -27.75 -19.32 -16.98
N VAL A 863 -28.92 -18.67 -17.06
CA VAL A 863 -29.42 -18.00 -18.26
C VAL A 863 -29.38 -16.50 -18.02
N ILE A 864 -28.39 -15.83 -18.61
CA ILE A 864 -28.22 -14.38 -18.49
C ILE A 864 -29.33 -13.68 -19.27
N PHE A 865 -30.11 -12.87 -18.56
CA PHE A 865 -31.21 -12.10 -19.10
C PHE A 865 -30.70 -10.84 -19.82
N GLY A 866 -30.49 -10.95 -21.13
CA GLY A 866 -30.05 -9.87 -22.00
C GLY A 866 -31.17 -9.29 -22.87
N VAL A 867 -32.43 -9.30 -22.39
CA VAL A 867 -33.57 -8.75 -23.12
C VAL A 867 -33.81 -7.29 -22.73
N LEU A 868 -33.50 -6.37 -23.63
CA LEU A 868 -33.76 -4.94 -23.43
C LEU A 868 -35.22 -4.61 -23.72
N THR A 869 -35.90 -4.05 -22.73
CA THR A 869 -37.25 -3.50 -22.85
C THR A 869 -37.15 -1.98 -22.85
N VAL A 870 -37.23 -1.37 -24.03
CA VAL A 870 -37.01 0.08 -24.22
C VAL A 870 -38.26 0.77 -24.76
N LEU A 871 -38.44 2.04 -24.41
CA LEU A 871 -39.57 2.84 -24.89
C LEU A 871 -39.31 3.41 -26.29
N THR A 872 -38.05 3.66 -26.63
CA THR A 872 -37.65 4.22 -27.93
C THR A 872 -36.43 3.48 -28.48
N GLU A 873 -36.23 3.55 -29.79
CA GLU A 873 -35.06 2.96 -30.45
C GLU A 873 -33.74 3.61 -29.99
N GLU A 874 -33.75 4.92 -29.75
CA GLU A 874 -32.60 5.68 -29.24
C GLU A 874 -32.10 5.13 -27.88
N GLN A 875 -33.02 4.81 -26.97
CA GLN A 875 -32.68 4.16 -25.70
C GLN A 875 -32.04 2.78 -25.87
N GLY A 876 -32.37 2.07 -26.95
CA GLY A 876 -31.73 0.81 -27.31
C GLY A 876 -30.31 1.02 -27.83
N LEU A 877 -30.13 1.99 -28.74
CA LEU A 877 -28.81 2.35 -29.28
C LEU A 877 -27.85 2.86 -28.20
N GLU A 878 -28.33 3.67 -27.26
CA GLU A 878 -27.53 4.11 -26.10
C GLU A 878 -27.04 2.92 -25.26
N ARG A 879 -27.91 1.96 -24.97
CA ARG A 879 -27.59 0.75 -24.21
C ARG A 879 -26.67 -0.23 -24.93
N ALA A 880 -26.65 -0.16 -26.26
CA ALA A 880 -25.73 -0.90 -27.13
C ALA A 880 -24.38 -0.17 -27.33
N GLY A 881 -24.19 0.99 -26.69
CA GLY A 881 -22.95 1.78 -26.78
C GLY A 881 -22.81 2.58 -28.08
N LEU A 882 -23.90 2.81 -28.80
CA LEU A 882 -23.93 3.57 -30.06
C LEU A 882 -24.58 4.97 -29.92
N GLY A 883 -24.86 5.42 -28.70
CA GLY A 883 -25.47 6.72 -28.44
C GLY A 883 -24.49 7.91 -28.51
N THR A 884 -25.03 9.13 -28.64
CA THR A 884 -24.28 10.40 -28.74
C THR A 884 -23.39 10.72 -27.54
N LYS A 885 -23.63 10.09 -26.38
CA LYS A 885 -22.83 10.24 -25.16
C LYS A 885 -21.69 9.22 -25.00
N GLY A 886 -21.53 8.28 -25.93
CA GLY A 886 -20.49 7.24 -25.83
C GLY A 886 -20.57 6.40 -24.55
N MET A 887 -21.79 6.04 -24.13
CA MET A 887 -22.01 5.27 -22.91
C MET A 887 -21.71 3.77 -23.08
N HIS A 888 -21.54 3.14 -21.91
CA HIS A 888 -21.33 1.71 -21.65
C HIS A 888 -22.20 0.75 -22.49
N ASN A 889 -21.62 -0.34 -23.00
CA ASN A 889 -22.30 -1.38 -23.76
C ASN A 889 -22.76 -2.51 -22.82
N HIS A 890 -24.07 -2.66 -22.63
CA HIS A 890 -24.63 -3.69 -21.74
C HIS A 890 -24.34 -5.14 -22.16
N GLY A 891 -23.96 -5.37 -23.41
CA GLY A 891 -23.45 -6.65 -23.86
C GLY A 891 -22.23 -7.09 -23.05
N GLU A 892 -21.33 -6.16 -22.69
CA GLU A 892 -20.16 -6.46 -21.86
C GLU A 892 -20.57 -6.90 -20.44
N ASP A 893 -21.64 -6.35 -19.86
CA ASP A 893 -22.17 -6.78 -18.55
C ASP A 893 -22.67 -8.22 -18.60
N TRP A 894 -23.38 -8.59 -19.65
CA TRP A 894 -23.92 -9.93 -19.81
C TRP A 894 -22.82 -10.97 -20.03
N GLY A 895 -21.76 -10.59 -20.75
CA GLY A 895 -20.54 -11.40 -20.86
C GLY A 895 -19.87 -11.63 -19.50
N ASN A 896 -19.76 -10.58 -18.67
CA ASN A 896 -19.25 -10.70 -17.30
C ASN A 896 -20.08 -11.66 -16.44
N ALA A 897 -21.41 -11.45 -16.40
CA ALA A 897 -22.32 -12.27 -15.61
C ALA A 897 -22.28 -13.75 -16.02
N ALA A 898 -22.15 -14.03 -17.33
CA ALA A 898 -22.02 -15.39 -17.84
C ALA A 898 -20.76 -16.09 -17.35
N VAL A 899 -19.62 -15.38 -17.29
CA VAL A 899 -18.37 -15.94 -16.78
C VAL A 899 -18.47 -16.20 -15.29
N GLU A 900 -18.93 -15.24 -14.51
CA GLU A 900 -19.01 -15.35 -13.06
C GLU A 900 -19.92 -16.52 -12.63
N LEU A 901 -21.14 -16.59 -13.18
CA LEU A 901 -22.07 -17.65 -12.86
C LEU A 901 -21.62 -19.01 -13.42
N GLY A 902 -20.95 -19.03 -14.59
CA GLY A 902 -20.39 -20.23 -15.17
C GLY A 902 -19.28 -20.86 -14.31
N VAL A 903 -18.37 -20.03 -13.78
CA VAL A 903 -17.30 -20.48 -12.86
C VAL A 903 -17.90 -21.03 -11.58
N ARG A 904 -18.80 -20.27 -10.93
CA ARG A 904 -19.44 -20.67 -9.67
C ARG A 904 -20.18 -22.00 -9.80
N ARG A 905 -20.88 -22.19 -10.92
CA ARG A 905 -21.56 -23.45 -11.22
C ARG A 905 -20.58 -24.62 -11.34
N ARG A 906 -19.43 -24.42 -11.98
CA ARG A 906 -18.39 -25.45 -12.08
C ARG A 906 -17.84 -25.81 -10.71
N GLU A 907 -17.48 -24.82 -9.90
CA GLU A 907 -16.99 -25.02 -8.53
C GLU A 907 -18.01 -25.77 -7.67
N TRP A 908 -19.30 -25.43 -7.81
CA TRP A 908 -20.39 -26.13 -7.14
C TRP A 908 -20.49 -27.60 -7.57
N ASN A 909 -20.46 -27.88 -8.87
CA ASN A 909 -20.53 -29.24 -9.40
C ASN A 909 -19.31 -30.10 -9.05
N GLU A 910 -18.15 -29.48 -8.82
CA GLU A 910 -16.91 -30.15 -8.43
C GLU A 910 -16.76 -30.30 -6.90
N GLY A 911 -17.75 -29.88 -6.11
CA GLY A 911 -17.72 -29.99 -4.66
C GLY A 911 -16.72 -29.06 -3.97
N ARG A 912 -16.26 -28.02 -4.68
CA ARG A 912 -15.28 -27.03 -4.18
C ARG A 912 -15.91 -25.78 -3.55
N GLY A 913 -17.24 -25.71 -3.48
CA GLY A 913 -17.96 -24.54 -2.98
C GLY A 913 -18.29 -24.57 -1.48
N ILE A 914 -17.54 -23.82 -0.67
CA ILE A 914 -18.06 -22.98 0.42
C ILE A 914 -17.46 -21.59 0.23
#